data_AF-A0A7I8ESH6-F1
#
_entry.id   AF-A0A7I8ESH6-F1
#
_cell.length_a   1.000
_cell.length_b   1.000
_cell.length_c   1.000
_cell.angle_alpha   90.00
_cell.angle_beta   90.00
_cell.angle_gamma   90.00
#
_symmetry.space_group_name_H-M   'P 1'
#
loop_
_entity.id
_entity.type
_entity.pdbx_description
1 polymer ?
#
loop_
_entity_poly.entity_id
_entity_poly.type
_entity_poly.pdbx_seq_one_letter_code
_entity_poly.pdbx_strand_id
1 'polypeptide(L)'
;MISVAMMIRGDEDDIVLYDEGAGISGTKGYDERPKLSKLYLDIANDIVGSLVVARADRLFRDKHFRNVSMFTELAEKKKLKLIVPGRTVYDFTKTKDLQAFQKEMQDAYNYLATQILYLNEMRQQKVQRGLYGGGHLPAPYVIDRTVWKDEQRPIIYRPWLDASIELFKQFIDNDFSLAYIVRYIESRPCLFSYPPAEDLQRYNFPTIMTKAKEGYTFTSIDSVKHYLSNLTLAGYAKIGKDGLGNEILLAGAFEAAVPMNLLTPSYAAITGHYPDGTPFDQRKDTRRSRKHTKQWESDAVLHGFLKSDDGAVSFSIDNQENKNVKSRYACYQGATNYGSNRIGIIQTKAAWSVSCKELDEIVLNRLCDLAQHDSEISDRIKSFWESQKTDLIGESQLLKTQIEKAEAHIKHLDNLLTNPARPLSKQTEARYITQLAEAEFALENLSKKQKAQGEKEDPERVIPNFYYVLSHLPVEYKKLGSEHQKKMIRKVIKEIKLNIVSNHLLLLHIEWENGIAIRPDVALIWRGAMPNTNEAWTPEEDALLLSIYSTGSQIELMRAFPRFSWYRIYDRAKAHGIRRTLPRQGRALINVYHRTMTYQDLESVANLVDEPEQKERMQEIANELAKSTLRGELSSHWWLPLDEISYFDIDENYFNGESIPDGSHHPGV
;
A
#
# COMPACT_ATOMS: atom_id res chain seq x y z
N MET A 1 9.77 0.22 48.95
CA MET A 1 8.60 -0.35 49.66
C MET A 1 9.00 -1.55 50.51
N ILE A 2 9.70 -2.55 49.98
CA ILE A 2 10.22 -3.69 50.76
C ILE A 2 11.08 -3.23 51.95
N SER A 3 12.04 -2.32 51.72
CA SER A 3 12.87 -1.73 52.79
C SER A 3 12.07 -1.06 53.92
N VAL A 4 10.92 -0.46 53.60
CA VAL A 4 10.04 0.17 54.59
C VAL A 4 9.25 -0.88 55.36
N ALA A 5 8.78 -1.94 54.68
CA ALA A 5 8.12 -3.05 55.33
C ALA A 5 9.08 -3.81 56.27
N MET A 6 10.32 -4.05 55.85
CA MET A 6 11.38 -4.63 56.68
C MET A 6 11.68 -3.77 57.91
N MET A 7 11.79 -2.44 57.75
CA MET A 7 12.00 -1.54 58.87
C MET A 7 10.86 -1.57 59.89
N ILE A 8 9.62 -1.75 59.43
CA ILE A 8 8.44 -1.84 60.31
C ILE A 8 8.37 -3.20 61.02
N ARG A 9 8.74 -4.28 60.34
CA ARG A 9 8.60 -5.66 60.85
C ARG A 9 9.81 -6.13 61.66
N GLY A 10 11.02 -5.73 61.28
CA GLY A 10 12.28 -6.11 61.94
C GLY A 10 12.98 -7.33 61.32
N ASP A 11 12.36 -8.03 60.37
CA ASP A 11 12.90 -9.17 59.64
C ASP A 11 12.50 -9.15 58.14
N GLU A 12 13.14 -10.00 57.33
CA GLU A 12 12.86 -10.15 55.88
C GLU A 12 11.84 -11.26 55.56
N ASP A 13 11.60 -12.17 56.51
CA ASP A 13 10.76 -13.35 56.28
C ASP A 13 9.28 -12.96 56.08
N ASP A 14 8.58 -13.65 55.19
CA ASP A 14 7.16 -13.49 54.82
C ASP A 14 6.72 -12.10 54.30
N ILE A 15 7.56 -11.37 53.56
CA ILE A 15 7.13 -10.16 52.83
C ILE A 15 6.77 -10.51 51.38
N VAL A 16 5.49 -10.36 51.02
CA VAL A 16 5.00 -10.60 49.64
C VAL A 16 4.78 -9.27 48.90
N LEU A 17 5.44 -9.10 47.75
CA LEU A 17 5.30 -7.91 46.90
C LEU A 17 4.20 -8.09 45.84
N TYR A 18 3.22 -7.19 45.85
CA TYR A 18 2.17 -7.09 44.83
C TYR A 18 2.40 -5.84 43.96
N ASP A 19 3.22 -5.97 42.92
CA ASP A 19 3.51 -4.88 41.97
C ASP A 19 2.78 -5.09 40.64
N GLU A 20 1.87 -4.17 40.34
CA GLU A 20 1.09 -4.08 39.09
C GLU A 20 1.86 -3.35 37.98
N GLY A 21 3.02 -2.77 38.28
CA GLY A 21 3.79 -1.93 37.36
C GLY A 21 3.24 -0.50 37.26
N ALA A 22 4.04 0.38 36.66
CA ALA A 22 3.63 1.76 36.41
C ALA A 22 2.53 1.83 35.33
N GLY A 23 1.44 2.54 35.61
CA GLY A 23 0.40 2.87 34.62
C GLY A 23 -0.93 2.13 34.77
N ILE A 24 -1.07 1.20 35.72
CA ILE A 24 -2.38 0.58 36.00
C ILE A 24 -3.28 1.58 36.75
N SER A 25 -4.40 1.95 36.14
CA SER A 25 -5.34 2.92 36.70
C SER A 25 -6.03 2.37 37.94
N GLY A 26 -6.04 3.14 39.04
CA GLY A 26 -6.82 2.79 40.23
C GLY A 26 -8.33 2.95 40.06
N THR A 27 -8.82 3.39 38.88
CA THR A 27 -10.25 3.38 38.53
C THR A 27 -10.77 2.00 38.10
N LYS A 28 -9.86 1.08 37.76
CA LYS A 28 -10.21 -0.29 37.39
C LYS A 28 -10.66 -1.11 38.60
N GLY A 29 -11.53 -2.08 38.36
CA GLY A 29 -11.98 -3.03 39.37
C GLY A 29 -10.83 -3.88 39.92
N TYR A 30 -11.06 -4.55 41.06
CA TYR A 30 -10.04 -5.46 41.61
C TYR A 30 -9.85 -6.71 40.74
N ASP A 31 -10.90 -7.14 40.05
CA ASP A 31 -10.95 -8.23 39.08
C ASP A 31 -10.13 -7.95 37.81
N GLU A 32 -10.07 -6.69 37.39
CA GLU A 32 -9.27 -6.25 36.25
C GLU A 32 -7.78 -6.03 36.57
N ARG A 33 -7.39 -6.23 37.84
CA ARG A 33 -6.05 -5.97 38.39
C ARG A 33 -5.48 -7.27 38.98
N PRO A 34 -4.71 -8.06 38.22
CA PRO A 34 -4.37 -9.43 38.61
C PRO A 34 -3.63 -9.55 39.95
N LYS A 35 -2.73 -8.62 40.28
CA LYS A 35 -2.00 -8.63 41.56
C LYS A 35 -2.88 -8.12 42.68
N LEU A 36 -3.77 -7.16 42.44
CA LEU A 36 -4.75 -6.73 43.43
C LEU A 36 -5.77 -7.83 43.72
N SER A 37 -6.27 -8.53 42.70
CA SER A 37 -7.14 -9.71 42.89
C SER A 37 -6.43 -10.81 43.69
N LYS A 38 -5.15 -11.06 43.40
CA LYS A 38 -4.34 -12.01 44.17
C LYS A 38 -4.22 -11.56 45.64
N LEU A 39 -3.92 -10.29 45.89
CA LEU A 39 -3.87 -9.72 47.24
C LEU A 39 -5.19 -9.94 47.99
N TYR A 40 -6.34 -9.75 47.35
CA TYR A 40 -7.65 -10.01 47.96
C TYR A 40 -7.82 -11.48 48.38
N LEU A 41 -7.43 -12.42 47.51
CA LEU A 41 -7.47 -13.85 47.84
C LEU A 41 -6.50 -14.18 48.99
N ASP A 42 -5.31 -13.60 48.98
CA ASP A 42 -4.30 -13.85 50.00
C ASP A 42 -4.73 -13.24 51.37
N ILE A 43 -5.43 -12.10 51.39
CA ILE A 43 -6.09 -11.59 52.60
C ILE A 43 -7.22 -12.53 53.04
N ALA A 44 -8.06 -12.98 52.11
CA ALA A 44 -9.20 -13.87 52.43
C ALA A 44 -8.75 -15.22 53.01
N ASN A 45 -7.60 -15.73 52.57
CA ASN A 45 -6.98 -16.98 53.02
C ASN A 45 -6.07 -16.82 54.24
N ASP A 46 -6.06 -15.65 54.89
CA ASP A 46 -5.21 -15.35 56.06
C ASP A 46 -3.70 -15.46 55.81
N ILE A 47 -3.27 -15.30 54.55
CA ILE A 47 -1.85 -15.28 54.15
C ILE A 47 -1.24 -13.90 54.45
N VAL A 48 -2.03 -12.82 54.33
CA VAL A 48 -1.58 -11.43 54.55
C VAL A 48 -2.27 -10.82 55.77
N GLY A 49 -1.51 -10.58 56.85
CA GLY A 49 -2.02 -9.94 58.08
C GLY A 49 -1.82 -8.43 58.16
N SER A 50 -0.96 -7.85 57.33
CA SER A 50 -0.73 -6.40 57.25
C SER A 50 -0.37 -5.98 55.83
N LEU A 51 -0.86 -4.82 55.40
CA LEU A 51 -0.67 -4.30 54.06
C LEU A 51 0.05 -2.95 54.12
N VAL A 52 1.19 -2.83 53.44
CA VAL A 52 1.94 -1.58 53.35
C VAL A 52 1.79 -0.98 51.96
N VAL A 53 1.27 0.25 51.88
CA VAL A 53 1.08 0.96 50.60
C VAL A 53 1.73 2.33 50.63
N ALA A 54 2.29 2.77 49.49
CA ALA A 54 2.91 4.08 49.39
C ALA A 54 1.87 5.22 49.56
N ARG A 55 0.67 5.02 49.03
CA ARG A 55 -0.49 5.92 49.20
C ARG A 55 -1.77 5.09 49.16
N ALA A 56 -2.73 5.40 50.03
CA ALA A 56 -4.01 4.69 50.06
C ALA A 56 -4.80 4.87 48.76
N ASP A 57 -4.73 6.06 48.15
CA ASP A 57 -5.43 6.42 46.90
C ASP A 57 -5.03 5.59 45.67
N ARG A 58 -4.01 4.73 45.78
CA ARG A 58 -3.58 3.79 44.72
C ARG A 58 -4.35 2.47 44.75
N LEU A 59 -5.04 2.18 45.85
CA LEU A 59 -5.85 0.97 45.99
C LEU A 59 -7.14 1.12 45.18
N PHE A 60 -7.93 2.16 45.44
CA PHE A 60 -9.25 2.33 44.84
C PHE A 60 -9.54 3.80 44.48
N ARG A 61 -10.24 4.01 43.37
CA ARG A 61 -10.71 5.31 42.88
C ARG A 61 -12.07 5.13 42.19
N ASP A 62 -12.99 4.41 42.82
CA ASP A 62 -14.29 4.08 42.23
C ASP A 62 -15.41 5.04 42.66
N LYS A 63 -16.30 5.36 41.72
CA LYS A 63 -17.40 6.32 41.91
C LYS A 63 -18.40 5.89 42.99
N HIS A 64 -18.61 4.59 43.13
CA HIS A 64 -19.70 4.01 43.92
C HIS A 64 -19.24 3.28 45.19
N PHE A 65 -17.95 3.35 45.53
CA PHE A 65 -17.36 2.69 46.70
C PHE A 65 -17.58 1.18 46.78
N ARG A 66 -17.97 0.50 45.70
CA ARG A 66 -18.19 -0.95 45.72
C ARG A 66 -16.91 -1.69 46.11
N ASN A 67 -15.80 -1.30 45.50
CA ASN A 67 -14.51 -1.94 45.77
C ASN A 67 -13.95 -1.52 47.13
N VAL A 68 -14.18 -0.26 47.52
CA VAL A 68 -13.77 0.24 48.84
C VAL A 68 -14.54 -0.48 49.94
N SER A 69 -15.86 -0.61 49.83
CA SER A 69 -16.70 -1.31 50.80
C SER A 69 -16.29 -2.77 50.94
N MET A 70 -16.18 -3.50 49.83
CA MET A 70 -15.72 -4.90 49.84
C MET A 70 -14.34 -5.06 50.48
N PHE A 71 -13.40 -4.17 50.16
CA PHE A 71 -12.08 -4.18 50.78
C PHE A 71 -12.17 -3.97 52.29
N THR A 72 -12.91 -2.95 52.72
CA THR A 72 -13.01 -2.59 54.13
C THR A 72 -13.71 -3.66 54.95
N GLU A 73 -14.76 -4.29 54.42
CA GLU A 73 -15.45 -5.43 55.06
C GLU A 73 -14.51 -6.62 55.23
N LEU A 74 -13.76 -6.96 54.18
CA LEU A 74 -12.77 -8.03 54.24
C LEU A 74 -11.65 -7.70 55.24
N ALA A 75 -11.14 -6.47 55.20
CA ALA A 75 -10.07 -6.01 56.08
C ALA A 75 -10.50 -5.97 57.55
N GLU A 76 -11.75 -5.56 57.83
CA GLU A 76 -12.34 -5.60 59.17
C GLU A 76 -12.49 -7.05 59.66
N LYS A 77 -13.10 -7.93 58.84
CA LYS A 77 -13.30 -9.35 59.17
C LYS A 77 -11.98 -10.07 59.47
N LYS A 78 -10.92 -9.72 58.74
CA LYS A 78 -9.58 -10.31 58.88
C LYS A 78 -8.66 -9.54 59.82
N LYS A 79 -9.15 -8.45 60.45
CA LYS A 79 -8.37 -7.56 61.34
C LYS A 79 -7.07 -7.03 60.68
N LEU A 80 -7.10 -6.85 59.36
CA LEU A 80 -5.97 -6.36 58.56
C LEU A 80 -5.60 -4.93 58.98
N LYS A 81 -4.30 -4.65 59.12
CA LYS A 81 -3.79 -3.28 59.28
C LYS A 81 -3.27 -2.76 57.95
N LEU A 82 -3.75 -1.60 57.50
CA LEU A 82 -3.23 -0.92 56.32
C LEU A 82 -2.30 0.22 56.76
N ILE A 83 -1.04 0.12 56.39
CA ILE A 83 0.02 1.05 56.79
C ILE A 83 0.38 1.93 55.59
N VAL A 84 0.22 3.24 55.75
CA VAL A 84 0.72 4.26 54.81
C VAL A 84 1.90 4.97 55.46
N PRO A 85 3.14 4.60 55.12
CA PRO A 85 4.33 5.11 55.80
C PRO A 85 4.38 6.64 55.85
N GLY A 86 4.66 7.19 57.04
CA GLY A 86 4.74 8.64 57.27
C GLY A 86 3.40 9.38 57.27
N ARG A 87 2.26 8.68 57.19
CA ARG A 87 0.92 9.30 57.20
C ARG A 87 0.01 8.72 58.27
N THR A 88 -0.47 7.49 58.09
CA THR A 88 -1.54 6.91 58.92
C THR A 88 -1.49 5.39 58.85
N VAL A 89 -1.87 4.75 59.95
CA VAL A 89 -2.14 3.31 60.01
C VAL A 89 -3.65 3.17 60.20
N TYR A 90 -4.31 2.53 59.24
CA TYR A 90 -5.74 2.28 59.29
C TYR A 90 -6.01 0.93 59.95
N ASP A 91 -6.78 0.97 61.02
CA ASP A 91 -7.35 -0.20 61.68
C ASP A 91 -8.84 -0.28 61.40
N PHE A 92 -9.25 -1.15 60.46
CA PHE A 92 -10.64 -1.21 60.00
C PHE A 92 -11.62 -1.72 61.07
N THR A 93 -11.14 -2.24 62.20
CA THR A 93 -12.00 -2.55 63.37
C THR A 93 -12.43 -1.29 64.12
N LYS A 94 -11.80 -0.13 63.86
CA LYS A 94 -12.14 1.16 64.42
C LYS A 94 -12.93 1.97 63.39
N THR A 95 -14.15 2.35 63.75
CA THR A 95 -15.03 3.15 62.87
C THR A 95 -14.40 4.46 62.41
N LYS A 96 -13.56 5.10 63.25
CA LYS A 96 -12.85 6.34 62.88
C LYS A 96 -11.87 6.13 61.72
N ASP A 97 -11.11 5.04 61.74
CA ASP A 97 -10.11 4.74 60.71
C ASP A 97 -10.79 4.28 59.42
N LEU A 98 -11.87 3.50 59.53
CA LEU A 98 -12.75 3.14 58.41
C LEU A 98 -13.28 4.40 57.69
N GLN A 99 -13.88 5.33 58.45
CA GLN A 99 -14.42 6.56 57.90
C GLN A 99 -13.32 7.46 57.30
N ALA A 100 -12.15 7.54 57.94
CA ALA A 100 -11.01 8.29 57.42
C ALA A 100 -10.52 7.71 56.08
N PHE A 101 -10.41 6.39 55.97
CA PHE A 101 -10.04 5.72 54.72
C PHE A 101 -11.06 5.94 53.62
N GLN A 102 -12.36 5.77 53.91
CA GLN A 102 -13.44 6.01 52.95
C GLN A 102 -13.45 7.46 52.45
N LYS A 103 -13.23 8.42 53.35
CA LYS A 103 -13.10 9.84 52.99
C LYS A 103 -11.90 10.09 52.08
N GLU A 104 -10.73 9.50 52.37
CA GLU A 104 -9.56 9.64 51.51
C GLU A 104 -9.82 9.07 50.09
N MET A 105 -10.57 7.97 49.98
CA MET A 105 -10.95 7.40 48.68
C MET A 105 -11.94 8.30 47.92
N GLN A 106 -12.89 8.92 48.63
CA GLN A 106 -13.82 9.91 48.08
C GLN A 106 -13.09 11.15 47.57
N ASP A 107 -12.18 11.69 48.37
CA ASP A 107 -11.38 12.86 48.00
C ASP A 107 -10.50 12.55 46.79
N ALA A 108 -9.91 11.35 46.74
CA ALA A 108 -9.16 10.88 45.58
C ALA A 108 -10.03 10.74 44.32
N TYR A 109 -11.26 10.21 44.42
CA TYR A 109 -12.20 10.14 43.31
C TYR A 109 -12.61 11.54 42.84
N ASN A 110 -12.98 12.43 43.76
CA ASN A 110 -13.39 13.80 43.46
C ASN A 110 -12.26 14.59 42.79
N TYR A 111 -11.02 14.40 43.24
CA TYR A 111 -9.84 14.96 42.61
C TYR A 111 -9.71 14.48 41.16
N LEU A 112 -9.89 13.18 40.88
CA LEU A 112 -9.81 12.67 39.52
C LEU A 112 -10.95 13.18 38.64
N ALA A 113 -12.18 13.10 39.14
CA ALA A 113 -13.37 13.49 38.41
C ALA A 113 -13.35 14.99 38.05
N THR A 114 -12.85 15.83 38.96
CA THR A 114 -12.86 17.28 38.78
C THR A 114 -11.57 17.78 38.14
N GLN A 115 -10.41 17.40 38.69
CA GLN A 115 -9.12 17.96 38.27
C GLN A 115 -8.67 17.40 36.92
N ILE A 116 -8.81 16.10 36.65
CA ILE A 116 -8.36 15.54 35.35
C ILE A 116 -9.27 16.00 34.23
N LEU A 117 -10.59 16.02 34.47
CA LEU A 117 -11.55 16.53 33.51
C LEU A 117 -11.26 18.01 33.20
N TYR A 118 -11.11 18.84 34.24
CA TYR A 118 -10.72 20.24 34.08
C TYR A 118 -9.37 20.40 33.35
N LEU A 119 -8.35 19.61 33.67
CA LEU A 119 -7.06 19.67 32.99
C LEU A 119 -7.17 19.30 31.50
N ASN A 120 -8.02 18.32 31.17
CA ASN A 120 -8.29 17.94 29.78
C ASN A 120 -9.09 19.01 29.04
N GLU A 121 -10.08 19.61 29.68
CA GLU A 121 -10.83 20.76 29.13
C GLU A 121 -9.93 21.96 28.91
N MET A 122 -9.08 22.31 29.88
CA MET A 122 -8.10 23.39 29.74
C MET A 122 -7.08 23.11 28.63
N ARG A 123 -6.66 21.84 28.47
CA ARG A 123 -5.84 21.41 27.35
C ARG A 123 -6.58 21.56 26.02
N GLN A 124 -7.85 21.17 25.93
CA GLN A 124 -8.66 21.34 24.72
C GLN A 124 -8.86 22.82 24.38
N GLN A 125 -9.17 23.65 25.38
CA GLN A 125 -9.29 25.11 25.21
C GLN A 125 -7.99 25.74 24.72
N LYS A 126 -6.82 25.28 25.20
CA LYS A 126 -5.52 25.71 24.66
C LYS A 126 -5.38 25.34 23.18
N VAL A 127 -5.68 24.09 22.82
CA VAL A 127 -5.58 23.63 21.43
C VAL A 127 -6.56 24.38 20.52
N GLN A 128 -7.77 24.68 20.99
CA GLN A 128 -8.75 25.50 20.26
C GLN A 128 -8.26 26.92 19.98
N ARG A 129 -7.32 27.44 20.77
CA ARG A 129 -6.64 28.73 20.55
C ARG A 129 -5.38 28.61 19.67
N GLY A 130 -5.10 27.43 19.12
CA GLY A 130 -3.87 27.15 18.37
C GLY A 130 -2.62 27.00 19.26
N LEU A 131 -2.79 26.83 20.57
CA LEU A 131 -1.70 26.69 21.53
C LEU A 131 -1.36 25.22 21.78
N TYR A 132 -0.15 24.96 22.26
CA TYR A 132 0.36 23.63 22.50
C TYR A 132 -0.32 22.97 23.72
N GLY A 133 -1.07 21.90 23.46
CA GLY A 133 -1.80 21.15 24.47
C GLY A 133 -0.94 20.19 25.34
N GLY A 134 0.34 19.98 25.04
CA GLY A 134 1.20 19.07 25.82
C GLY A 134 1.15 17.60 25.40
N GLY A 135 1.28 17.34 24.09
CA GLY A 135 1.42 16.00 23.50
C GLY A 135 2.59 15.96 22.52
N HIS A 136 2.78 14.86 21.80
CA HIS A 136 3.85 14.80 20.81
C HIS A 136 3.51 15.58 19.54
N LEU A 137 4.52 16.18 18.91
CA LEU A 137 4.40 16.87 17.63
C LEU A 137 5.18 16.12 16.54
N PRO A 138 4.65 16.04 15.31
CA PRO A 138 5.43 15.52 14.19
C PRO A 138 6.53 16.53 13.82
N ALA A 139 7.72 16.04 13.45
CA ALA A 139 8.73 16.87 12.82
C ALA A 139 8.13 17.54 11.57
N PRO A 140 8.40 18.83 11.28
CA PRO A 140 9.45 19.65 11.86
C PRO A 140 9.00 20.54 13.03
N TYR A 141 7.86 20.29 13.66
CA TYR A 141 7.36 21.17 14.72
C TYR A 141 8.12 21.03 16.04
N VAL A 142 8.38 22.18 16.66
CA VAL A 142 9.01 22.31 17.98
C VAL A 142 8.27 23.35 18.83
N ILE A 143 8.63 23.44 20.11
CA ILE A 143 8.09 24.42 21.05
C ILE A 143 9.21 25.33 21.54
N ASP A 144 9.04 26.65 21.44
CA ASP A 144 9.99 27.61 22.01
C ASP A 144 9.91 27.61 23.55
N ARG A 145 11.04 27.34 24.21
CA ARG A 145 11.15 27.31 25.68
C ARG A 145 11.19 28.70 26.31
N THR A 146 11.52 29.73 25.52
CA THR A 146 11.55 31.11 25.99
C THR A 146 10.14 31.67 26.21
N VAL A 147 9.15 31.09 25.54
CA VAL A 147 7.73 31.45 25.67
C VAL A 147 7.12 30.79 26.89
N TRP A 148 6.28 31.54 27.62
CA TRP A 148 5.56 31.04 28.78
C TRP A 148 4.69 29.82 28.44
N LYS A 149 4.62 28.83 29.35
CA LYS A 149 3.95 27.52 29.10
C LYS A 149 2.50 27.62 28.62
N ASP A 150 1.80 28.69 29.00
CA ASP A 150 0.41 28.89 28.60
C ASP A 150 0.25 29.52 27.21
N GLU A 151 1.32 30.06 26.63
CA GLU A 151 1.34 30.76 25.34
C GLU A 151 2.16 30.02 24.28
N GLN A 152 2.77 28.89 24.63
CA GLN A 152 3.56 28.07 23.72
C GLN A 152 2.73 27.63 22.51
N ARG A 153 3.28 27.84 21.31
CA ARG A 153 2.71 27.42 20.03
C ARG A 153 3.68 26.47 19.31
N PRO A 154 3.17 25.48 18.55
CA PRO A 154 3.99 24.76 17.58
C PRO A 154 4.59 25.74 16.57
N ILE A 155 5.90 25.70 16.43
CA ILE A 155 6.66 26.49 15.43
C ILE A 155 7.47 25.55 14.56
N ILE A 156 7.71 25.94 13.31
CA ILE A 156 8.48 25.12 12.36
C ILE A 156 9.97 25.29 12.62
N TYR A 157 10.64 24.19 12.97
CA TYR A 157 12.10 24.16 13.03
C TYR A 157 12.66 24.03 11.60
N ARG A 158 13.08 25.18 11.04
CA ARG A 158 13.49 25.32 9.63
C ARG A 158 14.51 24.26 9.17
N PRO A 159 15.53 23.85 9.95
CA PRO A 159 16.48 22.82 9.51
C PRO A 159 15.85 21.45 9.21
N TRP A 160 14.66 21.15 9.73
CA TRP A 160 13.95 19.90 9.45
C TRP A 160 12.88 20.04 8.35
N LEU A 161 12.55 21.27 7.93
CA LEU A 161 11.46 21.54 7.00
C LEU A 161 11.70 20.92 5.63
N ASP A 162 12.91 21.09 5.08
CA ASP A 162 13.24 20.62 3.74
C ASP A 162 13.18 19.10 3.65
N ALA A 163 13.70 18.40 4.67
CA ALA A 163 13.64 16.94 4.75
C ALA A 163 12.19 16.42 4.81
N SER A 164 11.31 17.13 5.54
CA SER A 164 9.87 16.82 5.55
C SER A 164 9.27 16.98 4.16
N ILE A 165 9.45 18.13 3.49
CA ILE A 165 8.88 18.38 2.16
C ILE A 165 9.42 17.40 1.12
N GLU A 166 10.72 17.11 1.15
CA GLU A 166 11.37 16.16 0.26
C GLU A 166 10.78 14.75 0.42
N LEU A 167 10.52 14.30 1.65
CA LEU A 167 9.89 13.00 1.89
C LEU A 167 8.52 12.88 1.21
N PHE A 168 7.69 13.93 1.26
CA PHE A 168 6.39 13.93 0.61
C PHE A 168 6.50 13.97 -0.92
N LYS A 169 7.42 14.78 -1.46
CA LYS A 169 7.70 14.80 -2.91
C LYS A 169 8.13 13.43 -3.40
N GLN A 170 9.11 12.81 -2.74
CA GLN A 170 9.58 11.47 -3.07
C GLN A 170 8.47 10.42 -2.98
N PHE A 171 7.48 10.59 -2.10
CA PHE A 171 6.36 9.66 -2.01
C PHE A 171 5.43 9.79 -3.22
N ILE A 172 5.15 11.03 -3.64
CA ILE A 172 4.31 11.33 -4.80
C ILE A 172 5.02 10.94 -6.10
N ASP A 173 6.27 11.37 -6.28
CA ASP A 173 7.09 11.13 -7.48
C ASP A 173 7.34 9.63 -7.75
N ASN A 174 7.12 8.77 -6.74
CA ASN A 174 7.26 7.32 -6.85
C ASN A 174 5.90 6.61 -6.67
N ASP A 175 4.84 7.21 -7.22
CA ASP A 175 3.49 6.64 -7.31
C ASP A 175 2.95 6.13 -5.96
N PHE A 176 3.20 6.87 -4.89
CA PHE A 176 2.77 6.53 -3.53
C PHE A 176 3.31 5.18 -3.04
N SER A 177 4.49 4.79 -3.51
CA SER A 177 5.15 3.56 -3.08
C SER A 177 5.74 3.69 -1.68
N LEU A 178 5.05 3.12 -0.69
CA LEU A 178 5.56 3.01 0.69
C LEU A 178 6.88 2.22 0.76
N ALA A 179 7.04 1.25 -0.15
CA ALA A 179 8.24 0.44 -0.27
C ALA A 179 9.45 1.31 -0.60
N TYR A 180 9.29 2.17 -1.61
CA TYR A 180 10.33 3.10 -2.04
C TYR A 180 10.69 4.06 -0.91
N ILE A 181 9.69 4.69 -0.29
CA ILE A 181 9.94 5.68 0.77
C ILE A 181 10.65 5.10 1.99
N VAL A 182 10.29 3.88 2.42
CA VAL A 182 11.01 3.23 3.52
C VAL A 182 12.48 3.01 3.17
N ARG A 183 12.79 2.56 1.94
CA ARG A 183 14.18 2.39 1.48
C ARG A 183 14.92 3.70 1.38
N TYR A 184 14.25 4.74 0.88
CA TYR A 184 14.79 6.09 0.83
C TYR A 184 15.16 6.58 2.23
N ILE A 185 14.29 6.39 3.23
CA ILE A 185 14.59 6.71 4.64
C ILE A 185 15.77 5.87 5.17
N GLU A 186 15.80 4.56 4.89
CA GLU A 186 16.86 3.64 5.35
C GLU A 186 18.22 3.91 4.73
N SER A 187 18.26 4.46 3.50
CA SER A 187 19.51 4.86 2.83
C SER A 187 20.20 6.06 3.47
N ARG A 188 19.49 6.81 4.32
CA ARG A 188 20.02 7.98 5.02
C ARG A 188 20.44 7.61 6.44
N PRO A 189 21.56 8.16 6.96
CA PRO A 189 22.00 7.90 8.33
C PRO A 189 20.99 8.39 9.37
N CYS A 190 20.27 9.48 9.05
CA CYS A 190 19.08 9.93 9.74
C CYS A 190 18.20 10.72 8.75
N LEU A 191 16.91 10.86 9.05
CA LEU A 191 16.01 11.68 8.24
C LEU A 191 16.03 13.14 8.69
N PHE A 192 16.05 13.37 10.01
CA PHE A 192 16.11 14.70 10.61
C PHE A 192 17.38 14.81 11.45
N SER A 193 18.31 15.69 11.07
CA SER A 193 19.59 15.85 11.75
C SER A 193 19.43 16.25 13.21
N TYR A 194 20.38 15.85 14.06
CA TYR A 194 20.35 16.23 15.46
C TYR A 194 20.49 17.75 15.62
N PRO A 195 19.61 18.44 16.38
CA PRO A 195 19.71 19.87 16.59
C PRO A 195 21.00 20.23 17.34
N PRO A 196 21.64 21.37 17.04
CA PRO A 196 22.79 21.84 17.80
C PRO A 196 22.40 22.14 19.25
N ALA A 197 23.41 22.20 20.14
CA ALA A 197 23.19 22.40 21.58
C ALA A 197 22.44 23.70 21.89
N GLU A 198 22.69 24.77 21.13
CA GLU A 198 21.99 26.05 21.24
C GLU A 198 20.49 25.91 20.99
N ASP A 199 20.11 25.16 19.95
CA ASP A 199 18.71 24.90 19.62
C ASP A 199 18.04 23.97 20.64
N LEU A 200 18.77 23.05 21.26
CA LEU A 200 18.24 22.23 22.35
C LEU A 200 18.00 23.02 23.64
N GLN A 201 18.70 24.15 23.82
CA GLN A 201 18.43 25.07 24.93
C GLN A 201 17.21 25.94 24.62
N ARG A 202 17.09 26.42 23.39
CA ARG A 202 15.98 27.28 22.95
C ARG A 202 14.67 26.54 22.73
N TYR A 203 14.71 25.36 22.11
CA TYR A 203 13.53 24.62 21.70
C TYR A 203 13.37 23.32 22.49
N ASN A 204 12.10 22.94 22.70
CA ASN A 204 11.71 21.62 23.12
C ASN A 204 11.24 20.83 21.90
N PHE A 205 11.73 19.60 21.75
CA PHE A 205 11.43 18.71 20.63
C PHE A 205 10.53 17.55 21.10
N PRO A 206 9.20 17.74 21.23
CA PRO A 206 8.29 16.71 21.74
C PRO A 206 8.00 15.65 20.66
N THR A 207 9.02 15.01 20.10
CA THR A 207 8.87 14.00 19.04
C THR A 207 8.78 12.58 19.59
N ILE A 208 8.07 11.69 18.89
CA ILE A 208 8.06 10.22 19.13
C ILE A 208 9.02 9.47 18.20
N MET A 209 9.78 10.20 17.38
CA MET A 209 10.74 9.59 16.47
C MET A 209 11.91 8.96 17.24
N THR A 210 12.47 7.89 16.70
CA THR A 210 13.61 7.22 17.33
C THR A 210 14.89 7.95 17.01
N LYS A 211 15.74 8.07 18.03
CA LYS A 211 17.08 8.64 17.90
C LYS A 211 17.96 7.67 17.11
N ALA A 212 18.48 8.15 15.98
CA ALA A 212 19.53 7.53 15.19
C ALA A 212 20.90 8.10 15.57
N LYS A 213 21.99 7.59 14.98
CA LYS A 213 23.36 8.01 15.30
C LYS A 213 23.57 9.52 15.11
N GLU A 214 22.99 10.10 14.06
CA GLU A 214 23.21 11.49 13.64
C GLU A 214 21.95 12.37 13.75
N GLY A 215 20.87 11.85 14.33
CA GLY A 215 19.60 12.57 14.36
C GLY A 215 18.40 11.71 14.76
N TYR A 216 17.29 11.87 14.05
CA TYR A 216 16.03 11.15 14.26
C TYR A 216 15.55 10.48 12.98
N THR A 217 14.89 9.34 13.14
CA THR A 217 14.26 8.59 12.03
C THR A 217 13.01 7.85 12.50
N PHE A 218 12.28 7.25 11.56
CA PHE A 218 11.10 6.44 11.86
C PHE A 218 11.48 5.05 12.37
N THR A 219 10.68 4.51 13.28
CA THR A 219 10.85 3.15 13.85
C THR A 219 10.30 2.04 12.97
N SER A 220 9.25 2.34 12.22
CA SER A 220 8.45 1.33 11.54
C SER A 220 7.73 1.94 10.32
N ILE A 221 7.29 1.06 9.43
CA ILE A 221 6.45 1.45 8.28
C ILE A 221 5.13 2.10 8.74
N ASP A 222 4.56 1.68 9.86
CA ASP A 222 3.32 2.27 10.37
C ASP A 222 3.58 3.69 10.88
N SER A 223 4.74 3.96 11.47
CA SER A 223 5.16 5.32 11.82
C SER A 223 5.29 6.22 10.59
N VAL A 224 5.80 5.69 9.47
CA VAL A 224 5.88 6.41 8.18
C VAL A 224 4.48 6.70 7.62
N LYS A 225 3.58 5.71 7.61
CA LYS A 225 2.18 5.90 7.17
C LYS A 225 1.47 6.95 8.01
N HIS A 226 1.60 6.87 9.33
CA HIS A 226 1.02 7.86 10.24
C HIS A 226 1.59 9.24 9.98
N TYR A 227 2.88 9.37 9.70
CA TYR A 227 3.49 10.65 9.35
C TYR A 227 2.96 11.21 8.03
N LEU A 228 2.94 10.40 6.95
CA LEU A 228 2.46 10.79 5.63
C LEU A 228 0.96 11.11 5.57
N SER A 229 0.19 10.67 6.58
CA SER A 229 -1.24 10.97 6.73
C SER A 229 -1.54 11.92 7.91
N ASN A 230 -0.53 12.55 8.52
CA ASN A 230 -0.76 13.41 9.67
C ASN A 230 -1.17 14.83 9.24
N LEU A 231 -2.46 15.15 9.35
CA LEU A 231 -3.02 16.48 9.04
C LEU A 231 -2.42 17.62 9.87
N THR A 232 -1.80 17.31 11.01
CA THR A 232 -1.03 18.27 11.81
C THR A 232 0.08 18.94 10.98
N LEU A 233 0.67 18.24 10.01
CA LEU A 233 1.71 18.79 9.12
C LEU A 233 1.20 19.92 8.21
N ALA A 234 -0.11 19.98 7.94
CA ALA A 234 -0.74 21.10 7.24
C ALA A 234 -1.38 22.14 8.19
N GLY A 235 -0.99 22.17 9.47
CA GLY A 235 -1.47 23.16 10.42
C GLY A 235 -2.83 22.84 11.05
N TYR A 236 -3.31 21.59 10.97
CA TYR A 236 -4.55 21.17 11.63
C TYR A 236 -4.28 20.74 13.07
N ALA A 237 -5.13 21.14 14.01
CA ALA A 237 -5.06 20.68 15.39
C ALA A 237 -6.27 19.83 15.76
N LYS A 238 -6.04 18.67 16.37
CA LYS A 238 -7.12 17.84 16.90
C LYS A 238 -7.68 18.43 18.19
N ILE A 239 -8.90 18.97 18.12
CA ILE A 239 -9.55 19.63 19.27
C ILE A 239 -10.46 18.68 20.06
N GLY A 240 -10.89 17.56 19.48
CA GLY A 240 -11.74 16.60 20.17
C GLY A 240 -12.31 15.52 19.26
N LYS A 241 -13.42 14.96 19.71
CA LYS A 241 -14.26 14.07 18.92
C LYS A 241 -15.71 14.56 18.97
N ASP A 242 -16.45 14.36 17.89
CA ASP A 242 -17.89 14.63 17.87
C ASP A 242 -18.68 13.52 18.59
N GLY A 243 -20.01 13.65 18.63
CA GLY A 243 -20.90 12.67 19.26
C GLY A 243 -20.88 11.28 18.61
N LEU A 244 -20.37 11.16 17.37
CA LEU A 244 -20.21 9.91 16.64
C LEU A 244 -18.79 9.33 16.78
N GLY A 245 -17.89 10.04 17.46
CA GLY A 245 -16.51 9.64 17.67
C GLY A 245 -15.55 10.06 16.54
N ASN A 246 -16.00 10.83 15.54
CA ASN A 246 -15.16 11.38 14.49
C ASN A 246 -14.26 12.47 15.07
N GLU A 247 -13.04 12.59 14.55
CA GLU A 247 -12.09 13.59 15.04
C GLU A 247 -12.48 14.98 14.55
N ILE A 248 -12.58 15.93 15.48
CA ILE A 248 -12.80 17.33 15.13
C ILE A 248 -11.44 18.00 15.00
N LEU A 249 -11.18 18.55 13.81
CA LEU A 249 -9.93 19.22 13.48
C LEU A 249 -10.16 20.72 13.32
N LEU A 250 -9.28 21.52 13.93
CA LEU A 250 -9.21 22.96 13.74
C LEU A 250 -8.16 23.26 12.67
N ALA A 251 -8.60 23.71 11.50
CA ALA A 251 -7.70 24.16 10.43
C ALA A 251 -6.99 25.47 10.81
N GLY A 252 -5.75 25.66 10.32
CA GLY A 252 -5.00 26.90 10.51
C GLY A 252 -4.63 27.19 11.97
N ALA A 253 -4.56 26.16 12.82
CA ALA A 253 -4.21 26.32 14.23
C ALA A 253 -2.77 26.82 14.42
N PHE A 254 -1.88 26.50 13.49
CA PHE A 254 -0.49 26.98 13.41
C PHE A 254 0.02 26.87 11.96
N GLU A 255 1.19 27.47 11.67
CA GLU A 255 1.81 27.49 10.33
C GLU A 255 1.96 26.07 9.77
N ALA A 256 1.51 25.85 8.53
CA ALA A 256 1.63 24.56 7.86
C ALA A 256 3.09 24.28 7.48
N ALA A 257 3.63 23.14 7.92
CA ALA A 257 4.98 22.70 7.56
C ALA A 257 5.02 22.05 6.18
N VAL A 258 4.03 21.22 5.87
CA VAL A 258 3.91 20.57 4.56
C VAL A 258 2.73 21.21 3.82
N PRO A 259 2.97 21.79 2.62
CA PRO A 259 1.90 22.33 1.79
C PRO A 259 0.79 21.31 1.52
N MET A 260 -0.46 21.79 1.51
CA MET A 260 -1.63 20.90 1.40
C MET A 260 -1.67 20.12 0.08
N ASN A 261 -1.09 20.67 -1.00
CA ASN A 261 -0.99 19.98 -2.29
C ASN A 261 -0.05 18.77 -2.27
N LEU A 262 0.84 18.64 -1.29
CA LEU A 262 1.69 17.47 -1.09
C LEU A 262 1.09 16.51 -0.05
N LEU A 263 0.52 17.06 1.02
CA LEU A 263 -0.06 16.26 2.10
C LEU A 263 -1.36 15.56 1.67
N THR A 264 -2.25 16.26 0.96
CA THR A 264 -3.58 15.73 0.55
C THR A 264 -3.50 14.46 -0.29
N PRO A 265 -2.73 14.40 -1.40
CA PRO A 265 -2.61 13.15 -2.16
C PRO A 265 -1.91 12.05 -1.36
N SER A 266 -0.94 12.40 -0.51
CA SER A 266 -0.26 11.43 0.36
C SER A 266 -1.20 10.85 1.41
N TYR A 267 -2.02 11.68 2.05
CA TYR A 267 -3.08 11.27 2.96
C TYR A 267 -4.02 10.30 2.25
N ALA A 268 -4.52 10.69 1.08
CA ALA A 268 -5.48 9.92 0.29
C ALA A 268 -4.92 8.56 -0.15
N ALA A 269 -3.66 8.51 -0.59
CA ALA A 269 -3.00 7.26 -0.92
C ALA A 269 -2.86 6.31 0.28
N ILE A 270 -2.67 6.85 1.50
CA ILE A 270 -2.54 6.04 2.72
C ILE A 270 -3.91 5.57 3.23
N THR A 271 -4.86 6.48 3.39
CA THR A 271 -6.19 6.21 3.99
C THR A 271 -7.17 5.60 2.99
N GLY A 272 -7.06 5.95 1.70
CA GLY A 272 -7.97 5.55 0.62
C GLY A 272 -9.07 6.56 0.33
N HIS A 273 -9.03 7.71 1.01
CA HIS A 273 -9.93 8.83 0.78
C HIS A 273 -9.20 10.13 1.09
N TYR A 274 -9.54 11.20 0.41
CA TYR A 274 -9.06 12.53 0.73
C TYR A 274 -9.58 13.00 2.10
N PRO A 275 -9.01 14.07 2.68
CA PRO A 275 -9.45 14.59 3.98
C PRO A 275 -10.93 15.00 4.03
N ASP A 276 -11.54 15.33 2.88
CA ASP A 276 -12.97 15.64 2.73
C ASP A 276 -13.87 14.39 2.63
N GLY A 277 -13.27 13.19 2.58
CA GLY A 277 -13.96 11.91 2.46
C GLY A 277 -14.16 11.43 1.02
N THR A 278 -13.76 12.19 -0.01
CA THR A 278 -13.84 11.73 -1.40
C THR A 278 -12.91 10.52 -1.60
N PRO A 279 -13.34 9.47 -2.33
CA PRO A 279 -12.52 8.27 -2.53
C PRO A 279 -11.25 8.58 -3.34
N PHE A 280 -10.16 7.89 -3.03
CA PHE A 280 -8.92 8.00 -3.79
C PHE A 280 -8.90 6.99 -4.93
N ASP A 281 -9.16 7.46 -6.15
CA ASP A 281 -9.36 6.59 -7.33
C ASP A 281 -8.06 6.00 -7.90
N GLN A 282 -6.89 6.55 -7.52
CA GLN A 282 -5.62 5.94 -7.89
C GLN A 282 -5.43 4.62 -7.13
N ARG A 283 -5.31 3.52 -7.87
CA ARG A 283 -5.09 2.18 -7.31
C ARG A 283 -3.89 2.22 -6.37
N LYS A 284 -4.13 2.02 -5.07
CA LYS A 284 -3.06 1.81 -4.09
C LYS A 284 -2.20 0.66 -4.56
N ASP A 285 -0.91 0.89 -4.79
CA ASP A 285 0.05 -0.20 -4.91
C ASP A 285 0.24 -0.81 -3.51
N THR A 286 -0.73 -1.64 -3.10
CA THR A 286 -0.83 -2.26 -1.76
C THR A 286 0.27 -3.29 -1.50
N ARG A 287 1.29 -3.37 -2.35
CA ARG A 287 2.42 -4.29 -2.22
C ARG A 287 3.12 -4.04 -0.89
N ARG A 288 2.94 -4.96 0.06
CA ARG A 288 3.84 -5.08 1.20
C ARG A 288 5.25 -5.32 0.65
N SER A 289 6.11 -4.31 0.77
CA SER A 289 7.55 -4.48 0.59
C SER A 289 8.01 -5.57 1.55
N ARG A 290 8.19 -6.79 1.05
CA ARG A 290 9.05 -7.75 1.73
C ARG A 290 10.43 -7.08 1.77
N LYS A 291 11.06 -7.08 2.95
CA LYS A 291 12.44 -6.61 3.15
C LYS A 291 13.35 -7.34 2.16
N HIS A 292 13.49 -6.80 0.96
CA HIS A 292 14.48 -7.27 0.00
C HIS A 292 15.81 -6.75 0.51
N THR A 293 16.54 -7.68 1.12
CA THR A 293 17.94 -7.54 1.46
C THR A 293 18.72 -7.10 0.22
N LYS A 294 19.33 -5.93 0.32
CA LYS A 294 20.25 -5.30 -0.63
C LYS A 294 19.64 -4.85 -1.96
N GLN A 295 20.24 -3.76 -2.44
CA GLN A 295 20.10 -3.04 -3.68
C GLN A 295 20.39 -3.94 -4.89
N TRP A 296 19.52 -4.89 -5.18
CA TRP A 296 19.55 -5.56 -6.48
C TRP A 296 18.85 -4.62 -7.45
N GLU A 297 19.63 -3.95 -8.31
CA GLU A 297 19.12 -3.40 -9.55
C GLU A 297 18.41 -4.54 -10.27
N SER A 298 17.09 -4.53 -10.23
CA SER A 298 16.31 -5.60 -10.82
C SER A 298 16.42 -5.48 -12.33
N ASP A 299 16.89 -6.53 -12.99
CA ASP A 299 16.88 -6.69 -14.44
C ASP A 299 15.46 -6.77 -15.03
N ALA A 300 14.41 -6.77 -14.20
CA ALA A 300 13.02 -6.79 -14.62
C ALA A 300 12.59 -5.44 -15.19
N VAL A 301 12.61 -5.32 -16.51
CA VAL A 301 12.28 -4.11 -17.27
C VAL A 301 10.81 -3.73 -17.13
N LEU A 302 9.92 -4.73 -17.07
CA LEU A 302 8.46 -4.54 -16.93
C LEU A 302 8.02 -4.40 -15.47
N HIS A 303 8.95 -4.26 -14.52
CA HIS A 303 8.62 -4.12 -13.10
C HIS A 303 7.78 -2.87 -12.79
N GLY A 304 6.67 -3.08 -12.10
CA GLY A 304 5.71 -2.03 -11.73
C GLY A 304 4.77 -1.62 -12.87
N PHE A 305 4.97 -2.16 -14.07
CA PHE A 305 4.24 -1.78 -15.26
C PHE A 305 3.38 -2.93 -15.83
N LEU A 306 3.85 -4.18 -15.68
CA LEU A 306 3.08 -5.37 -16.05
C LEU A 306 1.81 -5.54 -15.22
N LYS A 307 0.67 -5.64 -15.89
CA LYS A 307 -0.65 -5.89 -15.30
C LYS A 307 -1.18 -7.28 -15.65
N SER A 308 -2.24 -7.69 -14.96
CA SER A 308 -2.98 -8.92 -15.22
C SER A 308 -4.41 -8.74 -14.74
N ASP A 309 -5.36 -9.26 -15.50
CA ASP A 309 -6.76 -9.33 -15.11
C ASP A 309 -7.00 -10.49 -14.13
N ASP A 310 -6.07 -11.44 -14.06
CA ASP A 310 -6.11 -12.55 -13.10
C ASP A 310 -5.83 -12.12 -11.67
N GLY A 311 -5.17 -10.98 -11.46
CA GLY A 311 -4.79 -10.54 -10.12
C GLY A 311 -3.59 -9.61 -10.07
N ALA A 312 -3.02 -9.47 -8.88
CA ALA A 312 -1.90 -8.57 -8.66
C ALA A 312 -0.59 -9.20 -9.16
N VAL A 313 0.01 -8.58 -10.18
CA VAL A 313 1.35 -8.94 -10.65
C VAL A 313 2.39 -8.41 -9.68
N SER A 314 3.37 -9.23 -9.37
CA SER A 314 4.51 -8.86 -8.55
C SER A 314 5.79 -9.43 -9.13
N PHE A 315 6.90 -8.94 -8.61
CA PHE A 315 8.23 -9.39 -8.99
C PHE A 315 8.90 -10.02 -7.77
N SER A 316 9.64 -11.11 -8.00
CA SER A 316 10.40 -11.78 -6.95
C SER A 316 11.76 -12.22 -7.48
N ILE A 317 12.76 -12.19 -6.61
CA ILE A 317 14.09 -12.74 -6.85
C ILE A 317 14.21 -13.97 -5.97
N ASP A 318 14.41 -15.14 -6.57
CA ASP A 318 14.61 -16.39 -5.85
C ASP A 318 16.08 -16.48 -5.40
N ASN A 319 16.37 -15.99 -4.19
CA ASN A 319 17.71 -16.00 -3.58
C ASN A 319 18.00 -17.34 -2.88
N GLN A 320 17.83 -18.47 -3.57
CA GLN A 320 18.36 -19.73 -3.05
C GLN A 320 19.88 -19.73 -3.18
N GLU A 321 20.58 -19.80 -2.04
CA GLU A 321 22.02 -19.55 -1.81
C GLU A 321 23.03 -20.25 -2.75
N ASN A 322 22.62 -21.11 -3.69
CA ASN A 322 23.53 -21.91 -4.52
C ASN A 322 23.10 -22.11 -5.98
N LYS A 323 22.15 -21.34 -6.53
CA LYS A 323 21.75 -21.46 -7.95
C LYS A 323 21.57 -20.08 -8.59
N ASN A 324 21.80 -20.00 -9.91
CA ASN A 324 21.59 -18.80 -10.73
C ASN A 324 20.39 -18.01 -10.24
N VAL A 325 20.61 -16.76 -9.83
CA VAL A 325 19.55 -15.86 -9.36
C VAL A 325 18.50 -15.76 -10.45
N LYS A 326 17.34 -16.41 -10.24
CA LYS A 326 16.23 -16.37 -11.19
C LYS A 326 15.23 -15.36 -10.69
N SER A 327 15.09 -14.30 -11.47
CA SER A 327 14.08 -13.28 -11.28
C SER A 327 12.78 -13.71 -11.98
N ARG A 328 11.64 -13.57 -11.30
CA ARG A 328 10.33 -14.03 -11.81
C ARG A 328 9.24 -12.98 -11.61
N TYR A 329 8.42 -12.80 -12.64
CA TYR A 329 7.11 -12.19 -12.48
C TYR A 329 6.15 -13.27 -11.95
N ALA A 330 5.27 -12.88 -11.04
CA ALA A 330 4.25 -13.77 -10.51
C ALA A 330 2.95 -12.99 -10.28
N CYS A 331 1.85 -13.50 -10.81
CA CYS A 331 0.52 -13.00 -10.52
C CYS A 331 -0.11 -13.80 -9.39
N TYR A 332 -0.67 -13.07 -8.42
CA TYR A 332 -1.33 -13.64 -7.27
C TYR A 332 -2.81 -13.26 -7.29
N GLN A 333 -3.68 -14.27 -7.30
CA GLN A 333 -5.11 -14.10 -7.11
C GLN A 333 -5.37 -13.79 -5.64
N GLY A 334 -5.91 -12.60 -5.37
CA GLY A 334 -6.47 -12.30 -4.06
C GLY A 334 -7.70 -13.18 -3.84
N ALA A 335 -7.78 -13.89 -2.72
CA ALA A 335 -9.00 -14.61 -2.38
C ALA A 335 -10.15 -13.61 -2.25
N THR A 336 -11.19 -13.74 -3.07
CA THR A 336 -12.40 -12.90 -3.05
C THR A 336 -13.19 -13.04 -1.74
N ASN A 337 -12.94 -14.09 -0.98
CA ASN A 337 -13.54 -14.34 0.32
C ASN A 337 -12.56 -13.92 1.42
N TYR A 338 -12.59 -12.67 1.87
CA TYR A 338 -12.55 -12.31 3.31
C TYR A 338 -12.59 -10.78 3.43
N GLY A 339 -13.74 -10.30 3.92
CA GLY A 339 -13.95 -8.91 4.30
C GLY A 339 -12.88 -8.43 5.28
N SER A 340 -12.57 -7.15 5.18
CA SER A 340 -11.70 -6.38 6.05
C SER A 340 -11.60 -6.93 7.48
N ASN A 341 -10.42 -7.47 7.84
CA ASN A 341 -9.71 -7.12 9.07
C ASN A 341 -8.42 -7.95 9.26
N ARG A 342 -7.29 -7.23 9.27
CA ARG A 342 -6.00 -7.52 9.93
C ARG A 342 -5.15 -8.73 9.52
N ILE A 343 -3.93 -8.37 9.10
CA ILE A 343 -2.60 -8.89 9.49
C ILE A 343 -2.46 -10.41 9.65
N GLY A 344 -2.05 -11.06 8.56
CA GLY A 344 -1.38 -12.37 8.57
C GLY A 344 -1.68 -13.16 7.28
N ILE A 345 -0.65 -13.58 6.56
CA ILE A 345 -0.64 -14.75 5.66
C ILE A 345 -1.91 -14.92 4.78
N ILE A 346 -2.00 -14.20 3.66
CA ILE A 346 -2.92 -14.57 2.59
C ILE A 346 -2.28 -15.77 1.89
N GLN A 347 -2.92 -16.95 1.93
CA GLN A 347 -2.65 -18.01 0.96
C GLN A 347 -2.99 -17.46 -0.42
N THR A 348 -2.02 -16.78 -1.03
CA THR A 348 -2.13 -16.27 -2.39
C THR A 348 -1.82 -17.43 -3.29
N LYS A 349 -2.85 -17.95 -3.98
CA LYS A 349 -2.63 -18.89 -5.06
C LYS A 349 -1.92 -18.11 -6.17
N ALA A 350 -0.69 -18.50 -6.49
CA ALA A 350 -0.02 -17.98 -7.67
C ALA A 350 -0.82 -18.44 -8.90
N ALA A 351 -1.44 -17.50 -9.61
CA ALA A 351 -2.14 -17.80 -10.85
C ALA A 351 -1.12 -18.24 -11.91
N TRP A 352 -0.02 -17.48 -12.03
CA TRP A 352 1.09 -17.82 -12.90
C TRP A 352 2.40 -17.24 -12.38
N SER A 353 3.51 -17.82 -12.83
CA SER A 353 4.85 -17.26 -12.66
C SER A 353 5.70 -17.54 -13.90
N VAL A 354 6.46 -16.53 -14.33
CA VAL A 354 7.29 -16.58 -15.53
C VAL A 354 8.66 -15.93 -15.28
N SER A 355 9.67 -16.32 -16.04
CA SER A 355 11.00 -15.71 -16.01
C SER A 355 10.92 -14.24 -16.44
N CYS A 356 11.53 -13.32 -15.68
CA CYS A 356 11.52 -11.90 -16.07
C CYS A 356 12.30 -11.69 -17.35
N LYS A 357 13.52 -12.26 -17.40
CA LYS A 357 14.42 -12.12 -18.54
C LYS A 357 13.76 -12.56 -19.85
N GLU A 358 13.14 -13.73 -19.86
CA GLU A 358 12.55 -14.28 -21.08
C GLU A 358 11.31 -13.50 -21.53
N LEU A 359 10.45 -13.08 -20.59
CA LEU A 359 9.29 -12.24 -20.94
C LEU A 359 9.73 -10.87 -21.44
N ASP A 360 10.68 -10.24 -20.75
CA ASP A 360 11.25 -8.94 -21.15
C ASP A 360 11.89 -9.07 -22.55
N GLU A 361 12.64 -10.14 -22.83
CA GLU A 361 13.22 -10.42 -24.15
C GLU A 361 12.14 -10.61 -25.24
N ILE A 362 11.03 -11.30 -24.96
CA ILE A 362 9.93 -11.44 -25.92
C ILE A 362 9.37 -10.06 -26.32
N VAL A 363 9.09 -9.20 -25.32
CA VAL A 363 8.55 -7.86 -25.56
C VAL A 363 9.56 -6.97 -26.28
N LEU A 364 10.83 -7.01 -25.86
CA LEU A 364 11.90 -6.20 -26.44
C LEU A 364 12.24 -6.62 -27.87
N ASN A 365 12.25 -7.92 -28.17
CA ASN A 365 12.47 -8.41 -29.52
C ASN A 365 11.35 -7.95 -30.43
N ARG A 366 10.08 -8.00 -29.99
CA ARG A 366 8.96 -7.49 -30.79
C ARG A 366 9.06 -6.00 -31.07
N LEU A 367 9.44 -5.20 -30.08
CA LEU A 367 9.68 -3.77 -30.29
C LEU A 367 10.85 -3.53 -31.26
N CYS A 368 11.92 -4.34 -31.18
CA CYS A 368 13.03 -4.28 -32.13
C CYS A 368 12.60 -4.66 -33.55
N ASP A 369 11.78 -5.70 -33.70
CA ASP A 369 11.25 -6.15 -34.98
C ASP A 369 10.38 -5.05 -35.62
N LEU A 370 9.52 -4.41 -34.83
CA LEU A 370 8.72 -3.25 -35.28
C LEU A 370 9.62 -2.09 -35.72
N ALA A 371 10.65 -1.75 -34.93
CA ALA A 371 11.57 -0.66 -35.28
C ALA A 371 12.47 -0.96 -36.48
N GLN A 372 12.81 -2.23 -36.72
CA GLN A 372 13.57 -2.65 -37.90
C GLN A 372 12.71 -2.69 -39.16
N HIS A 373 11.45 -3.12 -39.03
CA HIS A 373 10.50 -3.13 -40.12
C HIS A 373 10.11 -1.71 -40.55
N ASP A 374 10.04 -0.79 -39.57
CA ASP A 374 9.55 0.57 -39.76
C ASP A 374 10.60 1.61 -39.36
N SER A 375 11.42 2.02 -40.32
CA SER A 375 12.52 2.98 -40.07
C SER A 375 12.03 4.38 -39.66
N GLU A 376 10.76 4.71 -39.93
CA GLU A 376 10.17 6.02 -39.65
C GLU A 376 9.49 6.09 -38.27
N ILE A 377 9.48 5.00 -37.51
CA ILE A 377 8.85 4.91 -36.18
C ILE A 377 9.31 6.04 -35.24
N SER A 378 10.60 6.37 -35.29
CA SER A 378 11.20 7.43 -34.48
C SER A 378 10.64 8.80 -34.85
N ASP A 379 10.55 9.10 -36.14
CA ASP A 379 10.11 10.41 -36.64
C ASP A 379 8.61 10.60 -36.44
N ARG A 380 7.81 9.54 -36.58
CA ARG A 380 6.37 9.59 -36.29
C ARG A 380 6.10 9.80 -34.81
N ILE A 381 6.81 9.12 -33.91
CA ILE A 381 6.66 9.36 -32.48
C ILE A 381 7.11 10.75 -32.11
N LYS A 382 8.21 11.24 -32.70
CA LYS A 382 8.64 12.63 -32.52
C LYS A 382 7.56 13.62 -32.96
N SER A 383 6.99 13.42 -34.15
CA SER A 383 5.91 14.27 -34.69
C SER A 383 4.64 14.19 -33.83
N PHE A 384 4.31 13.01 -33.31
CA PHE A 384 3.19 12.80 -32.40
C PHE A 384 3.41 13.51 -31.05
N TRP A 385 4.63 13.48 -30.50
CA TRP A 385 4.96 14.23 -29.29
C TRP A 385 5.00 15.74 -29.54
N GLU A 386 5.48 16.19 -30.70
CA GLU A 386 5.48 17.61 -31.08
C GLU A 386 4.05 18.14 -31.26
N SER A 387 3.16 17.36 -31.88
CA SER A 387 1.72 17.70 -31.99
C SER A 387 1.01 17.67 -30.64
N GLN A 388 1.25 16.65 -29.80
CA GLN A 388 0.76 16.68 -28.41
C GLN A 388 1.28 17.90 -27.65
N LYS A 389 2.53 18.30 -27.87
CA LYS A 389 3.12 19.47 -27.21
C LYS A 389 2.43 20.76 -27.68
N THR A 390 2.10 20.90 -28.96
CA THR A 390 1.32 22.04 -29.45
C THR A 390 -0.09 22.06 -28.88
N ASP A 391 -0.75 20.90 -28.80
CA ASP A 391 -2.09 20.77 -28.22
C ASP A 391 -2.08 21.08 -26.72
N LEU A 392 -1.09 20.54 -26.00
CA LEU A 392 -0.89 20.82 -24.57
C LEU A 392 -0.58 22.29 -24.32
N ILE A 393 0.16 22.97 -25.21
CA ILE A 393 0.36 24.43 -25.10
C ILE A 393 -0.97 25.16 -25.26
N GLY A 394 -1.80 24.77 -26.25
CA GLY A 394 -3.13 25.33 -26.46
C GLY A 394 -4.07 25.10 -25.26
N GLU A 395 -4.16 23.87 -24.78
CA GLU A 395 -4.93 23.49 -23.60
C GLU A 395 -4.42 24.21 -22.34
N SER A 396 -3.11 24.31 -22.16
CA SER A 396 -2.49 25.01 -21.03
C SER A 396 -2.79 26.51 -21.06
N GLN A 397 -2.77 27.15 -22.24
CA GLN A 397 -3.19 28.55 -22.40
C GLN A 397 -4.69 28.72 -22.10
N LEU A 398 -5.52 27.78 -22.54
CA LEU A 398 -6.96 27.79 -22.27
C LEU A 398 -7.24 27.62 -20.76
N LEU A 399 -6.59 26.65 -20.10
CA LEU A 399 -6.67 26.46 -18.66
C LEU A 399 -6.17 27.69 -17.91
N LYS A 400 -5.06 28.29 -18.33
CA LYS A 400 -4.55 29.54 -17.73
C LYS A 400 -5.58 30.67 -17.85
N THR A 401 -6.21 30.82 -19.01
CA THR A 401 -7.28 31.81 -19.21
C THR A 401 -8.50 31.52 -18.33
N GLN A 402 -8.86 30.25 -18.13
CA GLN A 402 -9.94 29.85 -17.23
C GLN A 402 -9.60 30.12 -15.76
N ILE A 403 -8.36 29.85 -15.35
CA ILE A 403 -7.82 30.16 -14.02
C ILE A 403 -7.88 31.67 -13.78
N GLU A 404 -7.38 32.50 -14.71
CA GLU A 404 -7.42 33.96 -14.59
C GLU A 404 -8.86 34.50 -14.50
N LYS A 405 -9.81 33.92 -15.25
CA LYS A 405 -11.24 34.26 -15.13
C LYS A 405 -11.83 33.86 -13.78
N ALA A 406 -11.49 32.68 -13.27
CA ALA A 406 -11.94 32.21 -11.97
C ALA A 406 -11.37 33.10 -10.85
N GLU A 407 -10.09 33.45 -10.90
CA GLU A 407 -9.45 34.38 -9.97
C GLU A 407 -10.10 35.78 -10.01
N ALA A 408 -10.38 36.31 -11.20
CA ALA A 408 -11.08 37.59 -11.35
C ALA A 408 -12.51 37.55 -10.77
N HIS A 409 -13.21 36.42 -10.93
CA HIS A 409 -14.54 36.23 -10.38
C HIS A 409 -14.51 36.13 -8.85
N ILE A 410 -13.57 35.37 -8.28
CA ILE A 410 -13.35 35.30 -6.83
C ILE A 410 -13.05 36.70 -6.27
N LYS A 411 -12.13 37.45 -6.91
CA LYS A 411 -11.81 38.83 -6.50
C LYS A 411 -13.01 39.77 -6.60
N HIS A 412 -13.89 39.58 -7.57
CA HIS A 412 -15.12 40.37 -7.70
C HIS A 412 -16.11 40.06 -6.57
N LEU A 413 -16.37 38.77 -6.31
CA LEU A 413 -17.25 38.32 -5.22
C LEU A 413 -16.72 38.76 -3.85
N ASP A 414 -15.41 38.64 -3.64
CA ASP A 414 -14.75 39.09 -2.41
C ASP A 414 -14.93 40.60 -2.22
N ASN A 415 -14.67 41.42 -3.25
CA ASN A 415 -14.89 42.86 -3.20
C ASN A 415 -16.36 43.24 -2.91
N LEU A 416 -17.34 42.49 -3.45
CA LEU A 416 -18.76 42.72 -3.15
C LEU A 416 -19.07 42.44 -1.67
N LEU A 417 -18.41 41.46 -1.07
CA LEU A 417 -18.56 41.13 0.36
C LEU A 417 -17.82 42.13 1.26
N THR A 418 -16.59 42.55 0.91
CA THR A 418 -15.80 43.45 1.76
C THR A 418 -16.20 44.92 1.65
N ASN A 419 -16.51 45.40 0.45
CA ASN A 419 -16.78 46.80 0.15
C ASN A 419 -18.14 46.99 -0.57
N PRO A 420 -19.26 46.61 0.05
CA PRO A 420 -20.55 46.71 -0.61
C PRO A 420 -20.99 48.17 -0.75
N ALA A 421 -21.40 48.58 -1.95
CA ALA A 421 -21.90 49.94 -2.21
C ALA A 421 -23.19 50.27 -1.43
N ARG A 422 -23.91 49.25 -0.95
CA ARG A 422 -25.09 49.34 -0.08
C ARG A 422 -25.06 48.17 0.91
N PRO A 423 -25.61 48.31 2.13
CA PRO A 423 -25.69 47.19 3.07
C PRO A 423 -26.34 45.97 2.42
N LEU A 424 -25.62 44.85 2.38
CA LEU A 424 -26.14 43.60 1.82
C LEU A 424 -27.23 43.03 2.74
N SER A 425 -28.26 42.45 2.14
CA SER A 425 -29.20 41.63 2.91
C SER A 425 -28.53 40.32 3.31
N LYS A 426 -28.91 39.74 4.46
CA LYS A 426 -28.40 38.44 4.92
C LYS A 426 -28.54 37.33 3.88
N GLN A 427 -29.61 37.36 3.09
CA GLN A 427 -29.83 36.38 2.01
C GLN A 427 -28.86 36.59 0.85
N THR A 428 -28.57 37.84 0.50
CA THR A 428 -27.62 38.16 -0.58
C THR A 428 -26.19 37.80 -0.18
N GLU A 429 -25.81 38.12 1.07
CA GLU A 429 -24.51 37.77 1.64
C GLU A 429 -24.28 36.25 1.64
N ALA A 430 -25.26 35.47 2.13
CA ALA A 430 -25.19 34.01 2.10
C ALA A 430 -25.02 33.46 0.67
N ARG A 431 -25.75 34.03 -0.32
CA ARG A 431 -25.61 33.61 -1.73
C ARG A 431 -24.21 33.90 -2.28
N TYR A 432 -23.63 35.07 -1.98
CA TYR A 432 -22.27 35.38 -2.42
C TYR A 432 -21.22 34.50 -1.76
N ILE A 433 -21.39 34.16 -0.48
CA ILE A 433 -20.50 33.21 0.21
C ILE A 433 -20.55 31.83 -0.47
N THR A 434 -21.74 31.32 -0.81
CA THR A 434 -21.87 30.05 -1.54
C THR A 434 -21.21 30.11 -2.91
N GLN A 435 -21.43 31.18 -3.69
CA GLN A 435 -20.81 31.36 -5.00
C GLN A 435 -19.28 31.48 -4.93
N LEU A 436 -18.76 32.11 -3.88
CA LEU A 436 -17.32 32.23 -3.65
C LEU A 436 -16.69 30.85 -3.38
N ALA A 437 -17.30 30.05 -2.51
CA ALA A 437 -16.84 28.68 -2.24
C ALA A 437 -16.87 27.79 -3.50
N GLU A 438 -17.93 27.88 -4.32
CA GLU A 438 -18.02 27.16 -5.59
C GLU A 438 -16.92 27.60 -6.59
N ALA A 439 -16.64 28.90 -6.68
CA ALA A 439 -15.60 29.44 -7.55
C ALA A 439 -14.19 29.03 -7.09
N GLU A 440 -13.92 29.01 -5.78
CA GLU A 440 -12.66 28.52 -5.21
C GLU A 440 -12.44 27.04 -5.48
N PHE A 441 -13.47 26.20 -5.33
CA PHE A 441 -13.40 24.78 -5.67
C PHE A 441 -13.14 24.57 -7.18
N ALA A 442 -13.78 25.36 -8.04
CA ALA A 442 -13.52 25.32 -9.48
C ALA A 442 -12.06 25.70 -9.82
N LEU A 443 -11.53 26.74 -9.17
CA LEU A 443 -10.12 27.16 -9.32
C LEU A 443 -9.15 26.06 -8.89
N GLU A 444 -9.42 25.38 -7.78
CA GLU A 444 -8.59 24.26 -7.31
C GLU A 444 -8.57 23.11 -8.32
N ASN A 445 -9.73 22.74 -8.86
CA ASN A 445 -9.83 21.69 -9.88
C ASN A 445 -9.12 22.05 -11.18
N LEU A 446 -9.25 23.30 -11.65
CA LEU A 446 -8.51 23.80 -12.81
C LEU A 446 -6.99 23.78 -12.57
N SER A 447 -6.56 24.15 -11.37
CA SER A 447 -5.15 24.10 -10.97
C SER A 447 -4.60 22.67 -10.90
N LYS A 448 -5.40 21.70 -10.44
CA LYS A 448 -5.05 20.27 -10.45
C LYS A 448 -4.88 19.75 -11.87
N LYS A 449 -5.82 20.09 -12.77
CA LYS A 449 -5.73 19.74 -14.21
C LYS A 449 -4.49 20.34 -14.87
N GLN A 450 -4.18 21.60 -14.58
CA GLN A 450 -2.99 22.27 -15.10
C GLN A 450 -1.69 21.57 -14.64
N LYS A 451 -1.62 21.14 -13.37
CA LYS A 451 -0.46 20.40 -12.84
C LYS A 451 -0.32 19.02 -13.49
N ALA A 452 -1.42 18.26 -13.60
CA ALA A 452 -1.42 16.96 -14.25
C ALA A 452 -1.00 17.03 -15.73
N GLN A 453 -1.36 18.11 -16.45
CA GLN A 453 -0.87 18.36 -17.81
C GLN A 453 0.62 18.68 -17.86
N GLY A 454 1.17 19.32 -16.83
CA GLY A 454 2.60 19.65 -16.73
C GLY A 454 3.51 18.44 -16.53
N GLU A 455 2.98 17.30 -16.09
CA GLU A 455 3.73 16.06 -15.81
C GLU A 455 4.01 15.21 -17.06
N LYS A 456 3.47 15.58 -18.23
CA LYS A 456 3.87 14.96 -19.51
C LYS A 456 5.25 15.46 -19.91
N GLU A 457 6.28 14.91 -19.26
CA GLU A 457 7.66 15.18 -19.58
C GLU A 457 8.02 14.62 -20.95
N ASP A 458 8.58 15.51 -21.78
CA ASP A 458 9.21 15.22 -23.07
C ASP A 458 10.18 14.04 -22.94
N PRO A 459 10.04 12.96 -23.73
CA PRO A 459 10.90 11.78 -23.65
C PRO A 459 12.41 12.10 -23.68
N GLU A 460 12.82 13.11 -24.44
CA GLU A 460 14.25 13.51 -24.53
C GLU A 460 14.80 14.09 -23.22
N ARG A 461 13.95 14.71 -22.39
CA ARG A 461 14.38 15.24 -21.08
C ARG A 461 14.68 14.12 -20.09
N VAL A 462 13.93 13.04 -20.19
CA VAL A 462 14.03 11.88 -19.29
C VAL A 462 15.13 10.92 -19.76
N ILE A 463 15.29 10.78 -21.07
CA ILE A 463 16.20 9.83 -21.71
C ILE A 463 17.01 10.57 -22.79
N PRO A 464 18.30 10.84 -22.54
CA PRO A 464 19.15 11.49 -23.53
C PRO A 464 19.14 10.71 -24.86
N ASN A 465 18.91 11.43 -25.96
CA ASN A 465 18.86 10.87 -27.31
C ASN A 465 17.77 9.80 -27.52
N PHE A 466 16.62 9.91 -26.84
CA PHE A 466 15.51 8.95 -26.93
C PHE A 466 15.19 8.49 -28.36
N TYR A 467 14.97 9.42 -29.28
CA TYR A 467 14.62 9.11 -30.69
C TYR A 467 15.76 8.41 -31.44
N TYR A 468 17.01 8.77 -31.16
CA TYR A 468 18.17 8.07 -31.72
C TYR A 468 18.27 6.63 -31.19
N VAL A 469 18.03 6.42 -29.89
CA VAL A 469 18.00 5.06 -29.33
C VAL A 469 16.87 4.26 -29.95
N LEU A 470 15.71 4.86 -30.20
CA LEU A 470 14.57 4.17 -30.80
C LEU A 470 14.85 3.77 -32.27
N SER A 471 15.47 4.64 -33.06
CA SER A 471 15.86 4.30 -34.45
C SER A 471 16.98 3.25 -34.53
N HIS A 472 17.77 3.07 -33.46
CA HIS A 472 18.87 2.10 -33.39
C HIS A 472 18.68 1.10 -32.25
N LEU A 473 17.42 0.75 -31.95
CA LEU A 473 17.02 0.02 -30.74
C LEU A 473 17.81 -1.27 -30.49
N PRO A 474 18.08 -2.16 -31.48
CA PRO A 474 18.77 -3.41 -31.22
C PRO A 474 20.18 -3.26 -30.65
N VAL A 475 20.86 -2.14 -30.95
CA VAL A 475 22.26 -1.88 -30.59
C VAL A 475 22.36 -0.91 -29.42
N GLU A 476 21.62 0.19 -29.46
CA GLU A 476 21.76 1.27 -28.47
C GLU A 476 21.01 0.98 -27.17
N TYR A 477 19.87 0.30 -27.22
CA TYR A 477 19.07 -0.02 -26.03
C TYR A 477 19.87 -0.83 -24.99
N LYS A 478 20.66 -1.80 -25.46
CA LYS A 478 21.49 -2.66 -24.59
C LYS A 478 22.63 -1.91 -23.90
N LYS A 479 23.00 -0.73 -24.40
CA LYS A 479 24.05 0.12 -23.80
C LYS A 479 23.49 1.01 -22.68
N LEU A 480 22.17 1.19 -22.61
CA LEU A 480 21.52 1.95 -21.55
C LEU A 480 21.57 1.20 -20.21
N GLY A 481 21.69 1.95 -19.11
CA GLY A 481 21.53 1.38 -17.77
C GLY A 481 20.10 0.89 -17.53
N SER A 482 19.93 -0.08 -16.62
CA SER A 482 18.64 -0.74 -16.32
C SER A 482 17.49 0.24 -16.03
N GLU A 483 17.76 1.34 -15.33
CA GLU A 483 16.77 2.39 -15.05
C GLU A 483 16.35 3.17 -16.31
N HIS A 484 17.29 3.48 -17.21
CA HIS A 484 16.96 4.14 -18.48
C HIS A 484 16.21 3.19 -19.42
N GLN A 485 16.56 1.90 -19.42
CA GLN A 485 15.83 0.86 -20.14
C GLN A 485 14.35 0.78 -19.70
N LYS A 486 14.11 0.72 -18.38
CA LYS A 486 12.75 0.74 -17.81
C LYS A 486 11.98 2.00 -18.19
N LYS A 487 12.62 3.17 -18.07
CA LYS A 487 12.01 4.46 -18.46
C LYS A 487 11.67 4.48 -19.95
N MET A 488 12.54 3.94 -20.80
CA MET A 488 12.31 3.88 -22.25
C MET A 488 11.10 3.01 -22.57
N ILE A 489 11.01 1.82 -21.97
CA ILE A 489 9.89 0.90 -22.20
C ILE A 489 8.56 1.49 -21.72
N ARG A 490 8.55 2.17 -20.58
CA ARG A 490 7.36 2.89 -20.10
C ARG A 490 6.93 4.06 -20.98
N LYS A 491 7.79 4.56 -21.86
CA LYS A 491 7.49 5.67 -22.78
C LYS A 491 7.04 5.20 -24.17
N VAL A 492 7.23 3.91 -24.50
CA VAL A 492 6.82 3.33 -25.79
C VAL A 492 5.66 2.34 -25.65
N ILE A 493 5.39 1.86 -24.44
CA ILE A 493 4.24 1.01 -24.14
C ILE A 493 3.27 1.82 -23.29
N LYS A 494 2.01 1.88 -23.72
CA LYS A 494 0.90 2.51 -23.01
C LYS A 494 0.32 1.57 -21.95
N GLU A 495 0.08 0.31 -22.31
CA GLU A 495 -0.39 -0.72 -21.39
C GLU A 495 0.14 -2.12 -21.78
N ILE A 496 0.47 -2.95 -20.78
CA ILE A 496 0.87 -4.34 -20.99
C ILE A 496 0.21 -5.26 -19.97
N LYS A 497 -0.49 -6.28 -20.47
CA LYS A 497 -1.21 -7.28 -19.67
C LYS A 497 -0.73 -8.68 -20.02
N LEU A 498 -0.55 -9.52 -18.99
CA LEU A 498 -0.30 -10.95 -19.15
C LEU A 498 -1.37 -11.72 -18.39
N ASN A 499 -2.18 -12.49 -19.11
CA ASN A 499 -3.31 -13.23 -18.57
C ASN A 499 -3.15 -14.73 -18.79
N ILE A 500 -3.69 -15.55 -17.90
CA ILE A 500 -3.67 -17.01 -18.02
C ILE A 500 -4.79 -17.48 -18.95
N VAL A 501 -4.42 -18.27 -19.95
CA VAL A 501 -5.38 -18.99 -20.81
C VAL A 501 -5.51 -20.43 -20.31
N SER A 502 -4.37 -21.06 -19.99
CA SER A 502 -4.32 -22.42 -19.47
C SER A 502 -3.10 -22.65 -18.57
N ASN A 503 -2.89 -23.89 -18.14
CA ASN A 503 -1.71 -24.25 -17.36
C ASN A 503 -0.38 -24.13 -18.12
N HIS A 504 -0.39 -23.95 -19.44
CA HIS A 504 0.82 -23.69 -20.23
C HIS A 504 0.75 -22.41 -21.05
N LEU A 505 -0.46 -21.93 -21.34
CA LEU A 505 -0.69 -20.82 -22.23
C LEU A 505 -1.00 -19.55 -21.45
N LEU A 506 -0.31 -18.48 -21.83
CA LEU A 506 -0.56 -17.13 -21.38
C LEU A 506 -0.85 -16.27 -22.61
N LEU A 507 -1.72 -15.27 -22.44
CA LEU A 507 -2.01 -14.27 -23.45
C LEU A 507 -1.35 -12.96 -23.04
N LEU A 508 -0.39 -12.51 -23.85
CA LEU A 508 0.27 -11.22 -23.69
C LEU A 508 -0.45 -10.21 -24.59
N HIS A 509 -0.93 -9.13 -24.00
CA HIS A 509 -1.58 -8.03 -24.71
C HIS A 509 -0.79 -6.74 -24.48
N ILE A 510 -0.35 -6.09 -25.54
CA ILE A 510 0.43 -4.86 -25.51
C ILE A 510 -0.34 -3.76 -26.26
N GLU A 511 -0.71 -2.71 -25.56
CA GLU A 511 -1.06 -1.44 -26.20
C GLU A 511 0.20 -0.59 -26.27
N TRP A 512 0.70 -0.39 -27.49
CA TRP A 512 1.82 0.50 -27.73
C TRP A 512 1.40 1.97 -27.63
N GLU A 513 2.35 2.85 -27.39
CA GLU A 513 2.11 4.29 -27.56
C GLU A 513 1.87 4.63 -29.03
N ASN A 514 1.10 5.70 -29.26
CA ASN A 514 0.72 6.09 -30.62
C ASN A 514 1.97 6.37 -31.48
N GLY A 515 1.94 5.89 -32.72
CA GLY A 515 3.06 6.01 -33.67
C GLY A 515 3.99 4.79 -33.69
N ILE A 516 3.95 3.92 -32.67
CA ILE A 516 4.65 2.62 -32.68
C ILE A 516 3.87 1.60 -33.52
N ALA A 517 2.59 1.40 -33.18
CA ALA A 517 1.72 0.41 -33.78
C ALA A 517 0.28 0.95 -33.89
N ILE A 518 -0.44 0.54 -34.92
CA ILE A 518 -1.80 1.03 -35.20
C ILE A 518 -2.83 0.43 -34.25
N ARG A 519 -2.60 -0.80 -33.81
CA ARG A 519 -3.53 -1.59 -33.01
C ARG A 519 -2.79 -2.32 -31.87
N PRO A 520 -3.51 -2.78 -30.83
CA PRO A 520 -2.91 -3.61 -29.80
C PRO A 520 -2.29 -4.87 -30.40
N ASP A 521 -1.13 -5.25 -29.86
CA ASP A 521 -0.41 -6.45 -30.27
C ASP A 521 -0.68 -7.57 -29.28
N VAL A 522 -0.87 -8.78 -29.79
CA VAL A 522 -1.27 -9.94 -28.99
C VAL A 522 -0.35 -11.12 -29.30
N ALA A 523 0.21 -11.71 -28.25
CA ALA A 523 1.00 -12.93 -28.36
C ALA A 523 0.46 -14.06 -27.49
N LEU A 524 0.47 -15.25 -28.07
CA LEU A 524 0.30 -16.49 -27.33
C LEU A 524 1.66 -16.95 -26.80
N ILE A 525 1.81 -17.05 -25.49
CA ILE A 525 3.05 -17.46 -24.83
C ILE A 525 2.89 -18.88 -24.27
N TRP A 526 3.82 -19.76 -24.61
CA TRP A 526 3.92 -21.10 -24.03
C TRP A 526 5.00 -21.12 -22.94
N ARG A 527 4.65 -21.57 -21.73
CA ARG A 527 5.64 -21.87 -20.68
C ARG A 527 6.05 -23.34 -20.70
N GLY A 528 7.34 -23.61 -20.81
CA GLY A 528 7.86 -24.99 -20.89
C GLY A 528 7.76 -25.80 -19.60
N ALA A 529 7.33 -25.21 -18.49
CA ALA A 529 7.11 -25.89 -17.21
C ALA A 529 5.69 -25.63 -16.68
N MET A 530 4.94 -26.69 -16.39
CA MET A 530 3.71 -26.57 -15.62
C MET A 530 4.02 -25.99 -14.23
N PRO A 531 3.11 -25.20 -13.64
CA PRO A 531 3.08 -25.02 -12.20
C PRO A 531 3.06 -26.40 -11.56
N ASN A 532 3.68 -26.55 -10.38
CA ASN A 532 3.55 -27.79 -9.61
C ASN A 532 2.09 -27.98 -9.19
N THR A 533 1.27 -28.53 -10.08
CA THR A 533 -0.04 -29.07 -9.76
C THR A 533 0.24 -30.40 -9.09
N ASN A 534 0.33 -30.42 -7.75
CA ASN A 534 0.40 -31.63 -6.94
C ASN A 534 -0.92 -32.44 -6.99
N GLU A 535 -1.63 -32.36 -8.11
CA GLU A 535 -2.87 -33.07 -8.36
C GLU A 535 -2.53 -34.54 -8.54
N ALA A 536 -2.94 -35.32 -7.56
CA ALA A 536 -2.86 -36.76 -7.55
C ALA A 536 -3.92 -37.34 -8.50
N TRP A 537 -3.60 -38.48 -9.11
CA TRP A 537 -4.57 -39.30 -9.81
C TRP A 537 -5.61 -39.81 -8.82
N THR A 538 -6.87 -39.69 -9.20
CA THR A 538 -7.99 -40.27 -8.45
C THR A 538 -8.15 -41.76 -8.81
N PRO A 539 -8.72 -42.58 -7.91
CA PRO A 539 -9.03 -43.98 -8.21
C PRO A 539 -9.96 -44.14 -9.43
N GLU A 540 -10.88 -43.21 -9.63
CA GLU A 540 -11.79 -43.18 -10.77
C GLU A 540 -11.03 -42.95 -12.08
N GLU A 541 -10.07 -42.02 -12.08
CA GLU A 541 -9.21 -41.76 -13.24
C GLU A 541 -8.31 -42.96 -13.55
N ASP A 542 -7.78 -43.66 -12.54
CA ASP A 542 -7.00 -44.88 -12.75
C ASP A 542 -7.86 -46.01 -13.36
N ALA A 543 -9.08 -46.21 -12.86
CA ALA A 543 -10.01 -47.18 -13.40
C ALA A 543 -10.39 -46.85 -14.85
N LEU A 544 -10.64 -45.57 -15.14
CA LEU A 544 -10.87 -45.10 -16.50
C LEU A 544 -9.64 -45.37 -17.38
N LEU A 545 -8.44 -45.02 -16.92
CA LEU A 545 -7.19 -45.19 -17.67
C LEU A 545 -6.97 -46.66 -18.03
N LEU A 546 -7.21 -47.58 -17.09
CA LEU A 546 -7.14 -49.03 -17.31
C LEU A 546 -8.09 -49.50 -18.43
N SER A 547 -9.28 -48.91 -18.51
CA SER A 547 -10.28 -49.30 -19.50
C SER A 547 -9.99 -48.81 -20.91
N ILE A 548 -9.48 -47.57 -21.07
CA ILE A 548 -9.36 -46.93 -22.40
C ILE A 548 -7.94 -46.84 -22.94
N TYR A 549 -6.89 -46.93 -22.13
CA TYR A 549 -5.51 -46.65 -22.58
C TYR A 549 -4.99 -47.60 -23.66
N SER A 550 -5.41 -48.87 -23.61
CA SER A 550 -4.91 -49.90 -24.52
C SER A 550 -5.36 -49.70 -25.96
N THR A 551 -6.56 -49.14 -26.18
CA THR A 551 -7.21 -49.01 -27.50
C THR A 551 -7.44 -47.56 -27.93
N GLY A 552 -7.67 -46.63 -27.00
CA GLY A 552 -7.97 -45.24 -27.31
C GLY A 552 -6.82 -44.51 -27.97
N SER A 553 -7.14 -43.57 -28.87
CA SER A 553 -6.20 -42.66 -29.53
C SER A 553 -5.59 -41.63 -28.55
N GLN A 554 -4.54 -40.91 -28.96
CA GLN A 554 -3.93 -39.87 -28.11
C GLN A 554 -4.96 -38.81 -27.70
N ILE A 555 -5.76 -38.33 -28.66
CA ILE A 555 -6.74 -37.27 -28.42
C ILE A 555 -7.90 -37.72 -27.54
N GLU A 556 -8.40 -38.95 -27.71
CA GLU A 556 -9.42 -39.52 -26.84
C GLU A 556 -8.93 -39.64 -25.39
N LEU A 557 -7.68 -40.07 -25.19
CA LEU A 557 -7.07 -40.14 -23.87
C LEU A 557 -6.88 -38.76 -23.25
N MET A 558 -6.36 -37.80 -24.01
CA MET A 558 -6.21 -36.43 -23.52
C MET A 558 -7.58 -35.82 -23.16
N ARG A 559 -8.63 -36.05 -23.96
CA ARG A 559 -10.00 -35.59 -23.68
C ARG A 559 -10.57 -36.23 -22.42
N ALA A 560 -10.29 -37.50 -22.17
CA ALA A 560 -10.71 -38.20 -20.95
C ALA A 560 -9.97 -37.71 -19.69
N PHE A 561 -8.76 -37.15 -19.85
CA PHE A 561 -7.89 -36.70 -18.78
C PHE A 561 -7.43 -35.25 -19.02
N PRO A 562 -8.34 -34.26 -19.06
CA PRO A 562 -8.05 -32.96 -19.64
C PRO A 562 -6.98 -32.15 -18.91
N ARG A 563 -6.75 -32.46 -17.63
CA ARG A 563 -5.77 -31.80 -16.76
C ARG A 563 -4.36 -32.39 -16.87
N PHE A 564 -4.22 -33.61 -17.39
CA PHE A 564 -2.96 -34.31 -17.46
C PHE A 564 -2.34 -34.19 -18.85
N SER A 565 -1.04 -33.91 -18.88
CA SER A 565 -0.31 -33.92 -20.14
C SER A 565 -0.19 -35.34 -20.68
N TRP A 566 -0.01 -35.47 -21.99
CA TRP A 566 0.20 -36.78 -22.61
C TRP A 566 1.33 -37.58 -21.93
N TYR A 567 2.41 -36.90 -21.55
CA TYR A 567 3.52 -37.48 -20.80
C TYR A 567 3.09 -38.05 -19.44
N ARG A 568 2.25 -37.33 -18.68
CA ARG A 568 1.75 -37.81 -17.38
C ARG A 568 0.81 -39.00 -17.53
N ILE A 569 -0.06 -38.99 -18.55
CA ILE A 569 -0.95 -40.11 -18.86
C ILE A 569 -0.13 -41.36 -19.20
N TYR A 570 0.88 -41.21 -20.08
CA TYR A 570 1.79 -42.28 -20.46
C TYR A 570 2.58 -42.84 -19.26
N ASP A 571 3.17 -41.97 -18.43
CA ASP A 571 3.93 -42.38 -17.25
C ASP A 571 3.04 -43.11 -16.24
N ARG A 572 1.79 -42.65 -16.04
CA ARG A 572 0.82 -43.33 -15.17
C ARG A 572 0.48 -44.72 -15.70
N ALA A 573 0.16 -44.84 -16.99
CA ALA A 573 -0.15 -46.14 -17.59
C ALA A 573 1.04 -47.12 -17.52
N LYS A 574 2.27 -46.62 -17.69
CA LYS A 574 3.49 -47.39 -17.50
C LYS A 574 3.64 -47.89 -16.06
N ALA A 575 3.32 -47.07 -15.06
CA ALA A 575 3.34 -47.46 -13.65
C ALA A 575 2.33 -48.59 -13.33
N HIS A 576 1.20 -48.64 -14.05
CA HIS A 576 0.22 -49.73 -13.97
C HIS A 576 0.54 -50.93 -14.88
N GLY A 577 1.66 -50.91 -15.62
CA GLY A 577 2.07 -52.00 -16.51
C GLY A 577 1.20 -52.15 -17.77
N ILE A 578 0.40 -51.14 -18.11
CA ILE A 578 -0.52 -51.18 -19.27
C ILE A 578 0.27 -50.87 -20.54
N ARG A 579 0.03 -51.63 -21.61
CA ARG A 579 0.62 -51.40 -22.94
C ARG A 579 -0.48 -51.09 -23.96
N ARG A 580 -0.18 -50.20 -24.90
CA ARG A 580 -1.08 -49.91 -26.03
C ARG A 580 -1.08 -51.08 -27.01
N THR A 581 -2.26 -51.49 -27.45
CA THR A 581 -2.48 -52.56 -28.43
C THR A 581 -2.43 -52.06 -29.87
N LEU A 582 -2.53 -50.74 -30.07
CA LEU A 582 -2.46 -50.12 -31.38
C LEU A 582 -1.14 -50.51 -32.07
N PRO A 583 -1.20 -51.15 -33.25
CA PRO A 583 0.00 -51.54 -33.98
C PRO A 583 0.83 -50.28 -34.27
N ARG A 584 2.15 -50.36 -34.06
CA ARG A 584 3.10 -49.33 -34.52
C ARG A 584 3.11 -49.36 -36.05
N GLN A 585 2.10 -48.82 -36.70
CA GLN A 585 2.01 -48.74 -38.15
C GLN A 585 3.01 -47.67 -38.64
N GLY A 586 4.24 -48.11 -38.92
CA GLY A 586 5.26 -47.33 -39.60
C GLY A 586 5.87 -46.17 -38.80
N ARG A 587 6.78 -45.42 -39.45
CA ARG A 587 7.45 -44.21 -38.90
C ARG A 587 6.50 -43.01 -38.70
N ALA A 588 5.20 -43.16 -38.95
CA ALA A 588 4.23 -42.09 -38.74
C ALA A 588 4.09 -41.79 -37.24
N LEU A 589 4.08 -40.49 -36.90
CA LEU A 589 3.96 -39.99 -35.54
C LEU A 589 2.63 -40.45 -34.92
N ILE A 590 2.69 -41.50 -34.08
CA ILE A 590 1.55 -42.01 -33.29
C ILE A 590 0.97 -40.91 -32.37
N ASN A 591 1.73 -39.84 -32.13
CA ASN A 591 1.33 -38.71 -31.32
C ASN A 591 1.27 -37.45 -32.18
N VAL A 592 0.05 -36.95 -32.44
CA VAL A 592 -0.22 -35.68 -33.13
C VAL A 592 0.27 -34.50 -32.28
N TYR A 593 0.13 -34.62 -30.96
CA TYR A 593 0.39 -33.55 -30.01
C TYR A 593 1.65 -33.79 -29.17
N HIS A 594 2.35 -32.71 -28.85
CA HIS A 594 3.57 -32.75 -28.04
C HIS A 594 3.27 -33.28 -26.64
N ARG A 595 4.25 -34.00 -26.07
CA ARG A 595 4.09 -34.74 -24.82
C ARG A 595 3.74 -33.87 -23.60
N THR A 596 4.07 -32.59 -23.61
CA THR A 596 3.79 -31.67 -22.49
C THR A 596 2.38 -31.09 -22.54
N MET A 597 1.70 -31.17 -23.68
CA MET A 597 0.40 -30.54 -23.87
C MET A 597 -0.71 -31.32 -23.17
N THR A 598 -1.68 -30.59 -22.61
CA THR A 598 -2.93 -31.12 -22.05
C THR A 598 -4.09 -30.87 -23.01
N TYR A 599 -5.22 -31.56 -22.83
CA TYR A 599 -6.42 -31.25 -23.62
C TYR A 599 -6.99 -29.88 -23.27
N GLN A 600 -6.90 -29.49 -22.00
CA GLN A 600 -7.34 -28.16 -21.56
C GLN A 600 -6.57 -27.05 -22.29
N ASP A 601 -5.28 -27.23 -22.60
CA ASP A 601 -4.53 -26.27 -23.41
C ASP A 601 -5.11 -26.14 -24.83
N LEU A 602 -5.43 -27.27 -25.48
CA LEU A 602 -6.03 -27.32 -26.83
C LEU A 602 -7.43 -26.69 -26.89
N GLU A 603 -8.25 -26.93 -25.87
CA GLU A 603 -9.58 -26.36 -25.77
C GLU A 603 -9.52 -24.87 -25.46
N SER A 604 -8.65 -24.46 -24.52
CA SER A 604 -8.52 -23.05 -24.14
C SER A 604 -7.99 -22.20 -25.29
N VAL A 605 -7.03 -22.71 -26.09
CA VAL A 605 -6.53 -21.98 -27.26
C VAL A 605 -7.55 -21.92 -28.40
N ALA A 606 -8.33 -22.99 -28.60
CA ALA A 606 -9.40 -22.99 -29.60
C ALA A 606 -10.53 -22.04 -29.21
N ASN A 607 -10.78 -21.81 -27.91
CA ASN A 607 -11.80 -20.87 -27.46
C ASN A 607 -11.39 -19.39 -27.58
N LEU A 608 -10.18 -19.09 -28.05
CA LEU A 608 -9.74 -17.72 -28.36
C LEU A 608 -10.17 -17.25 -29.75
N VAL A 609 -10.75 -18.14 -30.56
CA VAL A 609 -11.20 -17.86 -31.93
C VAL A 609 -12.57 -18.50 -32.14
N ASP A 610 -13.47 -17.84 -32.85
CA ASP A 610 -14.79 -18.40 -33.14
C ASP A 610 -14.78 -19.40 -34.31
N GLU A 611 -14.01 -19.12 -35.37
CA GLU A 611 -14.03 -19.87 -36.63
C GLU A 611 -13.37 -21.25 -36.54
N PRO A 612 -14.00 -22.34 -37.04
CA PRO A 612 -13.46 -23.70 -36.93
C PRO A 612 -12.07 -23.90 -37.52
N GLU A 613 -11.78 -23.31 -38.69
CA GLU A 613 -10.46 -23.43 -39.33
C GLU A 613 -9.37 -22.73 -38.51
N GLN A 614 -9.71 -21.59 -37.90
CA GLN A 614 -8.80 -20.87 -37.01
C GLN A 614 -8.56 -21.65 -35.71
N LYS A 615 -9.56 -22.37 -35.19
CA LYS A 615 -9.41 -23.26 -34.02
C LYS A 615 -8.34 -24.32 -34.27
N GLU A 616 -8.40 -24.99 -35.42
CA GLU A 616 -7.41 -26.00 -35.81
C GLU A 616 -6.01 -25.38 -35.92
N ARG A 617 -5.90 -24.24 -36.60
CA ARG A 617 -4.63 -23.50 -36.74
C ARG A 617 -4.04 -23.09 -35.38
N MET A 618 -4.86 -22.58 -34.47
CA MET A 618 -4.41 -22.17 -33.13
C MET A 618 -3.93 -23.37 -32.29
N GLN A 619 -4.56 -24.53 -32.46
CA GLN A 619 -4.09 -25.78 -31.85
C GLN A 619 -2.75 -26.25 -32.43
N GLU A 620 -2.55 -26.10 -33.74
CA GLU A 620 -1.27 -26.38 -34.40
C GLU A 620 -0.16 -25.47 -33.89
N ILE A 621 -0.42 -24.16 -33.81
CA ILE A 621 0.50 -23.16 -33.26
C ILE A 621 0.87 -23.51 -31.82
N ALA A 622 -0.10 -23.80 -30.95
CA ALA A 622 0.17 -24.20 -29.58
C ALA A 622 1.02 -25.48 -29.50
N ASN A 623 0.79 -26.44 -30.40
CA ASN A 623 1.57 -27.66 -30.49
C ASN A 623 3.02 -27.39 -30.96
N GLU A 624 3.23 -26.45 -31.88
CA GLU A 624 4.56 -26.03 -32.32
C GLU A 624 5.33 -25.32 -31.22
N LEU A 625 4.68 -24.38 -30.51
CA LEU A 625 5.25 -23.73 -29.33
C LEU A 625 5.63 -24.76 -28.27
N ALA A 626 4.77 -25.75 -28.01
CA ALA A 626 5.07 -26.82 -27.07
C ALA A 626 6.30 -27.66 -27.47
N LYS A 627 6.54 -27.85 -28.78
CA LYS A 627 7.71 -28.58 -29.31
C LYS A 627 8.99 -27.76 -29.22
N SER A 628 8.93 -26.46 -29.49
CA SER A 628 10.10 -25.57 -29.54
C SER A 628 10.54 -25.09 -28.16
N THR A 629 9.64 -25.06 -27.17
CA THR A 629 9.95 -24.54 -25.83
C THR A 629 10.68 -25.55 -24.96
N LEU A 630 11.87 -25.19 -24.48
CA LEU A 630 12.59 -25.99 -23.49
C LEU A 630 11.96 -25.86 -22.10
N ARG A 631 12.24 -26.84 -21.24
CA ARG A 631 11.66 -26.86 -19.89
C ARG A 631 12.14 -25.67 -19.06
N GLY A 632 11.20 -24.84 -18.65
CA GLY A 632 11.45 -23.66 -17.81
C GLY A 632 11.78 -22.39 -18.60
N GLU A 633 11.71 -22.46 -19.93
CA GLU A 633 11.78 -21.31 -20.83
C GLU A 633 10.38 -20.89 -21.30
N LEU A 634 10.31 -19.75 -21.98
CA LEU A 634 9.14 -19.24 -22.69
C LEU A 634 9.38 -19.24 -24.20
N SER A 635 8.32 -19.48 -24.97
CA SER A 635 8.25 -19.13 -26.39
C SER A 635 6.97 -18.34 -26.66
N SER A 636 6.95 -17.58 -27.74
CA SER A 636 5.82 -16.74 -28.12
C SER A 636 5.47 -16.90 -29.60
N HIS A 637 4.18 -16.83 -29.92
CA HIS A 637 3.66 -16.64 -31.27
C HIS A 637 2.85 -15.34 -31.29
N TRP A 638 3.25 -14.39 -32.14
CA TRP A 638 2.51 -13.14 -32.35
C TRP A 638 1.36 -13.39 -33.31
N TRP A 639 0.16 -12.94 -32.94
CA TRP A 639 -1.06 -13.25 -33.68
C TRP A 639 -1.10 -12.57 -35.04
N LEU A 640 -0.65 -11.33 -35.10
CA LEU A 640 -0.59 -10.53 -36.32
C LEU A 640 0.85 -10.41 -36.81
N PRO A 641 1.08 -10.52 -38.12
CA PRO A 641 2.39 -10.29 -38.70
C PRO A 641 2.75 -8.79 -38.62
N LEU A 642 4.02 -8.45 -38.86
CA LEU A 642 4.54 -7.10 -38.60
C LEU A 642 3.89 -6.04 -39.51
N ASP A 643 3.61 -6.40 -40.75
CA ASP A 643 2.93 -5.63 -41.79
C ASP A 643 1.51 -5.19 -41.37
N GLU A 644 0.76 -6.05 -40.67
CA GLU A 644 -0.59 -5.69 -40.23
C GLU A 644 -0.61 -4.73 -39.02
N ILE A 645 0.49 -4.64 -38.27
CA ILE A 645 0.58 -3.82 -37.06
C ILE A 645 1.33 -2.51 -37.29
N SER A 646 2.33 -2.53 -38.18
CA SER A 646 3.17 -1.39 -38.54
C SER A 646 2.41 -0.38 -39.40
N TYR A 647 2.82 0.88 -39.31
CA TYR A 647 2.30 1.97 -40.13
C TYR A 647 2.81 1.97 -41.57
N PHE A 648 3.73 1.07 -41.94
CA PHE A 648 4.39 1.07 -43.25
C PHE A 648 3.41 0.84 -44.43
N ASP A 649 2.38 0.00 -44.23
CA ASP A 649 1.44 -0.37 -45.29
C ASP A 649 0.12 0.44 -45.29
N ILE A 650 0.02 1.46 -44.42
CA ILE A 650 -1.12 2.37 -44.46
C ILE A 650 -0.91 3.37 -45.59
N ASP A 651 -1.65 3.19 -46.69
CA ASP A 651 -1.80 4.21 -47.74
C ASP A 651 -2.11 5.58 -47.10
N GLU A 652 -1.39 6.63 -47.50
CA GLU A 652 -1.51 8.01 -46.99
C GLU A 652 -2.96 8.53 -46.91
N ASN A 653 -3.87 7.93 -47.69
CA ASN A 653 -5.31 8.21 -47.66
C ASN A 653 -5.97 7.96 -46.29
N TYR A 654 -5.43 7.07 -45.44
CA TYR A 654 -6.02 6.77 -44.12
C TYR A 654 -5.86 7.92 -43.11
N PHE A 655 -4.86 8.80 -43.30
CA PHE A 655 -4.61 9.94 -42.41
C PHE A 655 -5.42 11.20 -42.77
N ASN A 656 -6.10 11.21 -43.91
CA ASN A 656 -6.85 12.38 -44.40
C ASN A 656 -8.25 12.57 -43.77
N GLY A 657 -8.53 11.93 -42.63
CA GLY A 657 -9.61 12.38 -41.74
C GLY A 657 -11.02 11.88 -42.05
N GLU A 658 -11.19 10.80 -42.81
CA GLU A 658 -12.43 10.02 -42.68
C GLU A 658 -12.38 9.29 -41.33
N SER A 659 -13.30 9.69 -40.45
CA SER A 659 -13.42 9.24 -39.06
C SER A 659 -13.09 7.76 -38.87
N ILE A 660 -12.11 7.49 -38.00
CA ILE A 660 -11.87 6.15 -37.45
C ILE A 660 -13.22 5.62 -36.95
N PRO A 661 -13.76 4.52 -37.50
CA PRO A 661 -14.99 3.95 -36.99
C PRO A 661 -14.76 3.60 -35.51
N ASP A 662 -15.63 4.15 -34.66
CA ASP A 662 -15.53 4.11 -33.21
C ASP A 662 -15.22 2.67 -32.75
N GLY A 663 -14.02 2.45 -32.21
CA GLY A 663 -13.44 1.14 -31.86
C GLY A 663 -14.11 0.44 -30.67
N SER A 664 -15.41 0.66 -30.49
CA SER A 664 -16.26 0.02 -29.46
C SER A 664 -16.81 -1.35 -29.87
N HIS A 665 -16.41 -1.88 -31.04
CA HIS A 665 -16.49 -3.32 -31.26
C HIS A 665 -15.38 -4.00 -30.46
N HIS A 666 -15.77 -4.54 -29.30
CA HIS A 666 -15.14 -5.76 -28.80
C HIS A 666 -14.89 -6.70 -29.99
N PRO A 667 -13.67 -7.25 -30.15
CA PRO A 667 -13.49 -8.25 -31.16
C PRO A 667 -14.41 -9.41 -30.80
N GLY A 668 -15.40 -9.67 -31.65
CA GLY A 668 -15.74 -11.05 -31.96
C GLY A 668 -14.54 -11.62 -32.71
N VAL A 669 -13.54 -12.07 -31.95
CA VAL A 669 -12.53 -13.05 -32.32
C VAL A 669 -12.34 -13.93 -31.09
#